data_AF-A0AAD8VPG1-F1
#
_entry.id   AF-A0AAD8VPG1-F1
#
_cell.length_a   1.000
_cell.length_b   1.000
_cell.length_c   1.000
_cell.angle_alpha   90.00
_cell.angle_beta   90.00
_cell.angle_gamma   90.00
#
_symmetry.space_group_name_H-M   'P 1'
#
loop_
_entity.id
_entity.type
_entity.pdbx_description
1 polymer ?
#
loop_
_entity_poly.entity_id
_entity_poly.type
_entity_poly.pdbx_seq_one_letter_code
_entity_poly.pdbx_strand_id
1 'polypeptide(L)'
;MAAASHPDGGTKTRQEDAGAEDRLSALPEALRLQVLCLLPLKSAIRTGVLSTQWEALWTRRWPPPSSLDVRFAAYESSQPITEALERRGLRRLDRFALSFGIGELDGADFSRCLDYAAACAVEDLRVHYVDPTFPNLDFEFRLQPDDPHLTRLSLRGITICNPLRTCAFPALEVIQLRRVYVSNMTVQRLVAGCPLLRSLDLRYCVGLNFVSIVGAGAHLTSLTVAECPMLTSISAYGASSLRSLRYSGAYIAAYSIPVTSELADLCICFRRPAREWTRVCYAPGPCSDDLRRNWLELLTNLSNLTVLTLCSSALQTVSASARARSVAGNAAPCKLQNLKELQLLMFAMSNENLDDIYVFLMNCCGPRLERLFVQLPARGYQCAPKKELSGIRIRGRDLVNETFFPHDAMHILNIKLPTTPMKDMPAWNFEKNGNFTVRSAYRLAYNLAHSGSISQGISLTGDADRPLWKCVWSAPVPNKVRIFGWRVASDNLPTQDNKCKRTLEHSNICTICGTEAENSFHATVGCTKAKAIRKEMRKVWNLPIEEEFRFTGRDWLLVLLSKLSKVEQGHVLLLLWRAWFLRNDIIHDKGTAMIKQSVEFLKSYALETSSSLGKDKGKNVALSSGSHTNRCKQNFEKTWVKPRRGCTKVNVDASYIQDGNQASVGVVARDEKGEVCFSAARLLLDCSSAVEAELEAIKDGLSLSATWVQGEVICETDCLAAVSAVNKPGKDRSQLCYIVNDIKELLYSDGRTSVVHVTRSCNRLAHSIAAIARSCNSVGFWLGAVPDIVEPLMIEECKLVTD
;
A
#
# COMPACT_ATOMS: atom_id res chain seq x y z
N MET A 1 -29.72 -77.95 20.74
CA MET A 1 -30.34 -78.61 21.90
C MET A 1 -29.39 -78.49 23.08
N ALA A 2 -29.92 -78.08 24.24
CA ALA A 2 -29.46 -78.23 25.65
C ALA A 2 -28.11 -78.93 25.93
N ALA A 3 -27.35 -78.65 27.00
CA ALA A 3 -27.41 -77.74 28.13
C ALA A 3 -26.02 -77.77 28.84
N ALA A 4 -25.85 -76.88 29.80
CA ALA A 4 -24.67 -76.53 30.61
C ALA A 4 -23.84 -77.65 31.28
N SER A 5 -22.54 -77.38 31.49
CA SER A 5 -21.87 -77.38 32.81
C SER A 5 -20.39 -76.92 32.75
N HIS A 6 -20.09 -75.84 33.49
CA HIS A 6 -18.77 -75.27 33.90
C HIS A 6 -17.95 -76.22 34.82
N PRO A 7 -16.74 -75.87 35.36
CA PRO A 7 -15.74 -74.82 35.03
C PRO A 7 -14.27 -75.39 35.01
N ASP A 8 -13.23 -74.57 34.73
CA ASP A 8 -12.18 -74.19 35.70
C ASP A 8 -10.94 -73.51 35.06
N GLY A 9 -10.37 -72.54 35.80
CA GLY A 9 -9.00 -71.98 35.69
C GLY A 9 -8.65 -71.22 34.40
N GLY A 10 -8.48 -69.90 34.36
CA GLY A 10 -8.04 -68.97 35.38
C GLY A 10 -6.79 -68.24 34.87
N THR A 11 -6.92 -66.97 34.47
CA THR A 11 -5.82 -66.00 34.51
C THR A 11 -6.40 -64.61 34.72
N LYS A 12 -5.96 -63.99 35.82
CA LYS A 12 -6.31 -62.66 36.30
C LYS A 12 -5.94 -61.59 35.26
N THR A 13 -6.94 -60.97 34.64
CA THR A 13 -6.80 -59.62 34.09
C THR A 13 -7.25 -58.61 35.13
N ARG A 14 -6.41 -57.58 35.30
CA ARG A 14 -6.61 -56.43 36.18
C ARG A 14 -8.03 -55.88 36.04
N GLN A 15 -8.69 -55.68 37.18
CA GLN A 15 -9.78 -54.72 37.31
C GLN A 15 -9.26 -53.35 36.87
N GLU A 16 -9.75 -52.86 35.74
CA GLU A 16 -9.74 -51.43 35.43
C GLU A 16 -11.09 -50.85 35.87
N ASP A 17 -11.01 -49.80 36.67
CA ASP A 17 -12.12 -48.98 37.14
C ASP A 17 -13.00 -48.52 35.98
N ALA A 18 -14.24 -49.01 35.95
CA ALA A 18 -15.34 -48.35 35.26
C ALA A 18 -15.88 -47.24 36.17
N GLY A 19 -15.69 -45.97 35.83
CA GLY A 19 -16.24 -44.92 36.71
C GLY A 19 -15.98 -43.45 36.42
N ALA A 20 -15.81 -43.01 35.17
CA ALA A 20 -16.04 -41.62 34.82
C ALA A 20 -16.47 -41.53 33.35
N GLU A 21 -17.76 -41.74 33.08
CA GLU A 21 -18.30 -41.40 31.77
C GLU A 21 -18.03 -39.92 31.50
N ASP A 22 -17.33 -39.63 30.40
CA ASP A 22 -17.11 -38.27 29.91
C ASP A 22 -18.41 -37.71 29.33
N ARG A 23 -19.31 -37.32 30.24
CA ARG A 23 -20.62 -36.75 29.93
C ARG A 23 -20.54 -35.39 29.24
N LEU A 24 -19.41 -34.70 29.37
CA LEU A 24 -19.18 -33.40 28.73
C LEU A 24 -18.82 -33.58 27.25
N SER A 25 -18.01 -34.57 26.90
CA SER A 25 -17.76 -34.91 25.49
C SER A 25 -18.95 -35.59 24.81
N ALA A 26 -19.84 -36.21 25.57
CA ALA A 26 -21.11 -36.76 25.05
C ALA A 26 -22.11 -35.67 24.60
N LEU A 27 -21.89 -34.40 24.94
CA LEU A 27 -22.73 -33.31 24.46
C LEU A 27 -22.63 -33.14 22.94
N PRO A 28 -23.73 -32.76 22.25
CA PRO A 28 -23.68 -32.32 20.86
C PRO A 28 -22.60 -31.26 20.63
N GLU A 29 -21.89 -31.34 19.49
CA GLU A 29 -20.81 -30.41 19.13
C GLU A 29 -21.22 -28.94 19.27
N ALA A 30 -22.46 -28.60 18.89
CA ALA A 30 -23.03 -27.26 19.03
C ALA A 30 -23.05 -26.74 20.48
N LEU A 31 -23.35 -27.60 21.46
CA LEU A 31 -23.37 -27.22 22.87
C LEU A 31 -21.95 -27.10 23.45
N ARG A 32 -21.00 -27.93 22.98
CA ARG A 32 -19.59 -27.80 23.35
C ARG A 32 -18.98 -26.51 22.83
N LEU A 33 -19.29 -26.14 21.58
CA LEU A 33 -18.91 -24.83 21.02
C LEU A 33 -19.51 -23.68 21.83
N GLN A 34 -20.77 -23.80 22.27
CA GLN A 34 -21.41 -22.79 23.11
C GLN A 34 -20.72 -22.65 24.48
N VAL A 35 -20.28 -23.76 25.09
CA VAL A 35 -19.47 -23.75 26.32
C VAL A 35 -18.11 -23.10 26.08
N LEU A 36 -17.44 -23.42 24.97
CA LEU A 36 -16.16 -22.80 24.61
C LEU A 36 -16.28 -21.28 24.39
N CYS A 37 -17.38 -20.80 23.82
CA CYS A 37 -17.66 -19.37 23.67
C CYS A 37 -17.81 -18.61 25.00
N LEU A 38 -17.97 -19.31 26.12
CA LEU A 38 -18.07 -18.71 27.46
C LEU A 38 -16.73 -18.69 28.20
N LEU A 39 -15.68 -19.32 27.65
CA LEU A 39 -14.36 -19.43 28.27
C LEU A 39 -13.36 -18.42 27.68
N PRO A 40 -12.36 -17.96 28.46
CA PRO A 40 -11.19 -17.25 27.92
C PRO A 40 -10.50 -18.01 26.78
N LEU A 41 -9.97 -17.36 25.75
CA LEU A 41 -9.29 -18.06 24.63
C LEU A 41 -8.20 -19.02 25.13
N LYS A 42 -7.34 -18.57 26.06
CA LYS A 42 -6.31 -19.43 26.67
C LYS A 42 -6.92 -20.62 27.43
N SER A 43 -8.05 -20.44 28.10
CA SER A 43 -8.73 -21.51 28.84
C SER A 43 -9.48 -22.46 27.91
N ALA A 44 -10.06 -21.95 26.82
CA ALA A 44 -10.68 -22.72 25.76
C ALA A 44 -9.65 -23.59 25.03
N ILE A 45 -8.45 -23.07 24.73
CA ILE A 45 -7.35 -23.87 24.19
C ILE A 45 -6.95 -24.98 25.18
N ARG A 46 -6.90 -24.67 26.48
CA ARG A 46 -6.60 -25.66 27.53
C ARG A 46 -7.65 -26.76 27.65
N THR A 47 -8.92 -26.51 27.30
CA THR A 47 -9.92 -27.58 27.24
C THR A 47 -9.60 -28.67 26.21
N GLY A 48 -8.72 -28.37 25.25
CA GLY A 48 -8.22 -29.38 24.31
C GLY A 48 -7.50 -30.55 25.00
N VAL A 49 -7.04 -30.37 26.24
CA VAL A 49 -6.40 -31.42 27.06
C VAL A 49 -7.44 -32.37 27.69
N LEU A 50 -8.72 -32.00 27.72
CA LEU A 50 -9.76 -32.81 28.35
C LEU A 50 -10.12 -34.07 27.53
N SER A 51 -10.08 -33.98 26.20
CA SER A 51 -10.38 -35.08 25.28
C SER A 51 -10.05 -34.68 23.84
N THR A 52 -9.75 -35.66 22.98
CA THR A 52 -9.50 -35.47 21.54
C THR A 52 -10.68 -34.80 20.82
N GLN A 53 -11.90 -34.94 21.37
CA GLN A 53 -13.06 -34.27 20.82
C GLN A 53 -13.11 -32.76 21.13
N TRP A 54 -12.33 -32.25 22.08
CA TRP A 54 -12.22 -30.82 22.41
C TRP A 54 -10.97 -30.17 21.80
N GLU A 55 -9.96 -30.99 21.46
CA GLU A 55 -8.64 -30.58 20.96
C GLU A 55 -8.69 -29.63 19.76
N ALA A 56 -9.64 -29.83 18.84
CA ALA A 56 -9.79 -29.00 17.65
C ALA A 56 -11.00 -28.05 17.70
N LEU A 57 -11.88 -28.16 18.70
CA LEU A 57 -13.13 -27.38 18.72
C LEU A 57 -12.90 -25.88 18.90
N TRP A 58 -11.87 -25.49 19.66
CA TRP A 58 -11.48 -24.08 19.79
C TRP A 58 -11.04 -23.45 18.46
N THR A 59 -10.68 -24.25 17.44
CA THR A 59 -10.33 -23.72 16.11
C THR A 59 -11.55 -23.42 15.24
N ARG A 60 -12.72 -23.97 15.59
CA ARG A 60 -13.96 -23.86 14.81
C ARG A 60 -14.80 -22.70 15.33
N ARG A 61 -14.77 -21.59 14.58
CA ARG A 61 -15.52 -20.33 14.83
C ARG A 61 -15.38 -19.77 16.25
N TRP A 62 -14.21 -19.19 16.51
CA TRP A 62 -14.18 -17.93 17.24
C TRP A 62 -14.48 -16.83 16.22
N PRO A 63 -15.39 -15.88 16.48
CA PRO A 63 -15.31 -14.62 15.75
C PRO A 63 -13.89 -14.05 15.96
N PRO A 64 -13.37 -13.21 15.05
CA PRO A 64 -12.19 -12.37 15.33
C PRO A 64 -12.30 -11.76 16.74
N PRO A 65 -11.19 -11.44 17.43
CA PRO A 65 -11.17 -11.13 18.86
C PRO A 65 -12.43 -10.36 19.23
N SER A 66 -13.22 -10.94 20.14
CA SER A 66 -14.59 -10.54 20.46
C SER A 66 -14.60 -9.07 20.84
N SER A 67 -14.72 -8.23 19.82
CA SER A 67 -14.54 -6.79 19.89
C SER A 67 -15.90 -6.17 19.75
N LEU A 68 -16.29 -5.38 20.74
CA LEU A 68 -17.53 -4.63 20.72
C LEU A 68 -17.17 -3.14 20.69
N ASP A 69 -17.55 -2.47 19.60
CA ASP A 69 -17.41 -1.03 19.46
C ASP A 69 -18.80 -0.40 19.54
N VAL A 70 -19.03 0.36 20.61
CA VAL A 70 -20.26 1.07 20.90
C VAL A 70 -20.04 2.53 20.58
N ARG A 71 -20.77 3.02 19.57
CA ARG A 71 -20.72 4.41 19.13
C ARG A 71 -22.10 5.04 19.31
N PHE A 72 -22.16 6.11 20.08
CA PHE A 72 -23.37 6.93 20.18
C PHE A 72 -23.37 7.93 19.02
N ALA A 73 -24.55 8.14 18.44
CA ALA A 73 -24.76 9.13 17.39
C ALA A 73 -25.39 10.38 18.02
N ALA A 74 -25.00 11.56 17.49
CA ALA A 74 -25.53 12.83 17.94
C ALA A 74 -27.07 12.82 17.89
N TYR A 75 -27.70 13.25 19.00
CA TYR A 75 -29.15 13.40 19.16
C TYR A 75 -29.98 12.10 19.28
N GLU A 76 -29.35 10.93 19.42
CA GLU A 76 -30.06 9.67 19.73
C GLU A 76 -30.07 9.40 21.25
N SER A 77 -31.17 8.82 21.74
CA SER A 77 -31.24 8.33 23.13
C SER A 77 -30.25 7.18 23.34
N SER A 78 -29.61 7.14 24.51
CA SER A 78 -28.71 6.06 24.90
C SER A 78 -29.42 4.74 25.24
N GLN A 79 -30.73 4.76 25.50
CA GLN A 79 -31.53 3.60 25.92
C GLN A 79 -31.48 2.40 24.95
N PRO A 80 -31.62 2.54 23.62
CA PRO A 80 -31.64 1.39 22.71
C PRO A 80 -30.31 0.63 22.68
N ILE A 81 -29.20 1.35 22.88
CA ILE A 81 -27.85 0.79 22.93
C ILE A 81 -27.65 0.05 24.25
N THR A 82 -28.05 0.66 25.36
CA THR A 82 -27.92 0.04 26.67
C THR A 82 -28.83 -1.20 26.82
N GLU A 83 -30.03 -1.19 26.23
CA GLU A 83 -30.88 -2.39 26.08
C GLU A 83 -30.27 -3.45 25.14
N ALA A 84 -29.56 -3.03 24.09
CA ALA A 84 -28.89 -3.98 23.19
C ALA A 84 -27.74 -4.71 23.90
N LEU A 85 -27.01 -4.03 24.79
CA LEU A 85 -26.00 -4.64 25.65
C LEU A 85 -26.64 -5.68 26.60
N GLU A 86 -27.78 -5.35 27.20
CA GLU A 86 -28.54 -6.28 28.05
C GLU A 86 -29.02 -7.51 27.25
N ARG A 87 -29.59 -7.30 26.06
CA ARG A 87 -30.06 -8.38 25.17
C ARG A 87 -28.94 -9.30 24.69
N ARG A 88 -27.71 -8.80 24.51
CA ARG A 88 -26.53 -9.61 24.19
C ARG A 88 -26.19 -10.59 25.33
N GLY A 89 -26.51 -10.21 26.56
CA GLY A 89 -26.11 -10.91 27.78
C GLY A 89 -24.62 -10.74 28.09
N LEU A 90 -24.18 -11.32 29.20
CA LEU A 90 -22.79 -11.29 29.66
C LEU A 90 -21.98 -12.38 28.93
N ARG A 91 -21.16 -11.96 27.97
CA ARG A 91 -20.22 -12.84 27.26
C ARG A 91 -18.87 -12.17 27.22
N ARG A 92 -17.80 -12.95 27.41
CA ARG A 92 -16.43 -12.43 27.40
C ARG A 92 -16.15 -11.60 26.15
N LEU A 93 -15.43 -10.50 26.33
CA LEU A 93 -14.98 -9.62 25.27
C LEU A 93 -13.45 -9.50 25.32
N ASP A 94 -12.78 -9.57 24.19
CA ASP A 94 -11.34 -9.31 24.10
C ASP A 94 -11.08 -7.79 24.06
N ARG A 95 -11.97 -7.05 23.39
CA ARG A 95 -11.92 -5.59 23.31
C ARG A 95 -13.31 -4.99 23.51
N PHE A 96 -13.38 -3.93 24.30
CA PHE A 96 -14.56 -3.07 24.38
C PHE A 96 -14.15 -1.62 24.09
N ALA A 97 -14.76 -1.02 23.09
CA ALA A 97 -14.56 0.37 22.72
C ALA A 97 -15.88 1.14 22.89
N LEU A 98 -15.82 2.28 23.57
CA LEU A 98 -16.94 3.17 23.82
C LEU A 98 -16.61 4.56 23.27
N SER A 99 -17.37 5.04 22.29
CA SER A 99 -17.18 6.36 21.67
C SER A 99 -18.45 7.21 21.71
N PHE A 100 -18.37 8.45 22.18
CA PHE A 100 -19.52 9.36 22.35
C PHE A 100 -19.10 10.84 22.31
N GLY A 101 -20.03 11.73 21.97
CA GLY A 101 -19.90 13.19 21.89
C GLY A 101 -20.75 13.95 22.93
N ILE A 102 -20.83 15.28 22.82
CA ILE A 102 -21.57 16.15 23.77
C ILE A 102 -23.04 15.75 23.80
N GLY A 103 -23.56 15.44 25.00
CA GLY A 103 -24.99 15.20 25.23
C GLY A 103 -25.53 13.88 24.67
N GLU A 104 -24.64 13.00 24.18
CA GLU A 104 -25.01 11.70 23.59
C GLU A 104 -25.13 10.56 24.60
N LEU A 105 -24.49 10.70 25.76
CA LEU A 105 -24.46 9.69 26.81
C LEU A 105 -24.55 10.38 28.17
N ASP A 106 -25.45 9.95 29.04
CA ASP A 106 -25.51 10.46 30.41
C ASP A 106 -24.56 9.70 31.36
N GLY A 107 -24.40 10.18 32.58
CA GLY A 107 -23.43 9.61 33.53
C GLY A 107 -23.82 8.23 34.03
N ALA A 108 -25.12 7.93 34.06
CA ALA A 108 -25.65 6.66 34.50
C ALA A 108 -25.42 5.58 33.43
N ASP A 109 -25.70 5.90 32.16
CA ASP A 109 -25.48 5.02 31.03
C ASP A 109 -23.99 4.82 30.73
N PHE A 110 -23.18 5.85 30.94
CA PHE A 110 -21.72 5.71 30.93
C PHE A 110 -21.24 4.67 31.95
N SER A 111 -21.69 4.78 33.19
CA SER A 111 -21.33 3.84 34.26
C SER A 111 -21.81 2.43 33.94
N ARG A 112 -23.06 2.28 33.46
CA ARG A 112 -23.61 0.99 33.00
C ARG A 112 -22.76 0.34 31.90
N CYS A 113 -22.27 1.13 30.94
CA CYS A 113 -21.42 0.60 29.87
C CYS A 113 -20.07 0.09 30.41
N LEU A 114 -19.50 0.77 31.40
CA LEU A 114 -18.27 0.31 32.06
C LEU A 114 -18.50 -0.94 32.91
N ASP A 115 -19.60 -0.99 33.65
CA ASP A 115 -19.98 -2.17 34.44
C ASP A 115 -20.22 -3.39 33.52
N TYR A 116 -20.84 -3.16 32.36
CA TYR A 116 -21.00 -4.20 31.33
C TYR A 116 -19.64 -4.70 30.81
N ALA A 117 -18.71 -3.79 30.51
CA ALA A 117 -17.37 -4.15 30.06
C ALA A 117 -16.60 -4.95 31.13
N ALA A 118 -16.67 -4.53 32.39
CA ALA A 118 -16.07 -5.24 33.52
C ALA A 118 -16.68 -6.64 33.70
N ALA A 119 -18.01 -6.75 33.65
CA ALA A 119 -18.71 -8.03 33.71
C ALA A 119 -18.38 -8.98 32.54
N CYS A 120 -17.94 -8.42 31.40
CA CYS A 120 -17.45 -9.19 30.25
C CYS A 120 -15.95 -9.52 30.32
N ALA A 121 -15.25 -9.24 31.43
CA ALA A 121 -13.84 -9.59 31.65
C ALA A 121 -12.91 -9.14 30.49
N VAL A 122 -13.02 -7.86 30.11
CA VAL A 122 -12.35 -7.28 28.94
C VAL A 122 -10.83 -7.20 29.10
N GLU A 123 -10.09 -7.56 28.05
CA GLU A 123 -8.62 -7.43 28.03
C GLU A 123 -8.15 -6.04 27.54
N ASP A 124 -8.83 -5.42 26.57
CA ASP A 124 -8.54 -4.10 25.99
C ASP A 124 -9.77 -3.16 26.09
N LEU A 125 -9.74 -2.25 27.07
CA LEU A 125 -10.79 -1.24 27.29
C LEU A 125 -10.40 0.10 26.67
N ARG A 126 -11.24 0.62 25.77
CA ARG A 126 -11.06 1.93 25.14
C ARG A 126 -12.28 2.81 25.34
N VAL A 127 -12.07 4.03 25.81
CA VAL A 127 -13.15 5.00 26.03
C VAL A 127 -12.74 6.34 25.42
N HIS A 128 -13.43 6.75 24.37
CA HIS A 128 -13.07 7.88 23.53
C HIS A 128 -14.21 8.91 23.47
N TYR A 129 -13.98 10.07 24.06
CA TYR A 129 -14.86 11.21 23.90
C TYR A 129 -14.49 12.03 22.64
N VAL A 130 -15.47 12.27 21.77
CA VAL A 130 -15.32 12.83 20.42
C VAL A 130 -15.79 14.30 20.37
N ASP A 131 -15.11 15.19 21.11
CA ASP A 131 -15.22 16.64 20.87
C ASP A 131 -13.86 17.35 21.04
N PRO A 132 -13.47 18.25 20.10
CA PRO A 132 -12.22 18.99 20.17
C PRO A 132 -12.24 20.22 21.11
N THR A 133 -13.39 20.67 21.59
CA THR A 133 -13.53 21.85 22.45
C THR A 133 -13.42 21.45 23.94
N PHE A 134 -12.26 21.70 24.57
CA PHE A 134 -12.02 21.43 26.01
C PHE A 134 -12.18 22.73 26.83
N PRO A 135 -12.52 22.68 28.15
CA PRO A 135 -12.61 21.49 29.00
C PRO A 135 -13.94 21.35 29.80
N ASN A 136 -14.08 20.16 30.39
CA ASN A 136 -15.05 19.69 31.39
C ASN A 136 -16.32 19.04 30.84
N LEU A 137 -16.25 17.71 30.70
CA LEU A 137 -17.40 16.87 30.94
C LEU A 137 -17.25 16.18 32.30
N ASP A 138 -18.37 16.12 33.01
CA ASP A 138 -18.55 15.55 34.35
C ASP A 138 -18.53 14.00 34.37
N PHE A 139 -18.09 13.34 33.29
CA PHE A 139 -17.97 11.88 33.27
C PHE A 139 -16.72 11.45 34.05
N GLU A 140 -16.93 11.14 35.32
CA GLU A 140 -15.93 10.55 36.18
C GLU A 140 -15.66 9.10 35.76
N PHE A 141 -14.51 8.85 35.14
CA PHE A 141 -14.06 7.48 34.92
C PHE A 141 -13.56 6.87 36.22
N ARG A 142 -14.28 5.85 36.70
CA ARG A 142 -13.91 5.06 37.88
C ARG A 142 -13.36 3.73 37.42
N LEU A 143 -12.11 3.47 37.80
CA LEU A 143 -11.50 2.16 37.62
C LEU A 143 -12.05 1.21 38.68
N GLN A 144 -12.69 0.11 38.28
CA GLN A 144 -13.04 -0.97 39.21
C GLN A 144 -11.75 -1.69 39.62
N PRO A 145 -11.40 -1.72 40.91
CA PRO A 145 -10.16 -2.34 41.37
C PRO A 145 -10.21 -3.87 41.24
N ASP A 146 -9.03 -4.49 41.09
CA ASP A 146 -8.84 -5.94 41.13
C ASP A 146 -9.33 -6.76 39.92
N ASP A 147 -9.62 -6.14 38.77
CA ASP A 147 -9.89 -6.89 37.53
C ASP A 147 -8.62 -7.67 37.08
N PRO A 148 -8.65 -9.02 37.07
CA PRO A 148 -7.49 -9.82 36.71
C PRO A 148 -7.28 -9.97 35.20
N HIS A 149 -8.16 -9.41 34.36
CA HIS A 149 -8.14 -9.60 32.91
C HIS A 149 -7.70 -8.36 32.14
N LEU A 150 -7.90 -7.16 32.69
CA LEU A 150 -7.62 -5.93 31.97
C LEU A 150 -6.11 -5.74 31.74
N THR A 151 -5.68 -5.86 30.48
CA THR A 151 -4.27 -5.73 30.06
C THR A 151 -3.96 -4.38 29.42
N ARG A 152 -4.95 -3.74 28.79
CA ARG A 152 -4.80 -2.46 28.11
C ARG A 152 -5.95 -1.51 28.44
N LEU A 153 -5.60 -0.28 28.79
CA LEU A 153 -6.52 0.81 29.04
C LEU A 153 -6.18 2.00 28.14
N SER A 154 -7.15 2.46 27.34
CA SER A 154 -7.02 3.66 26.50
C SER A 154 -8.15 4.64 26.78
N LEU A 155 -7.82 5.81 27.31
CA LEU A 155 -8.79 6.84 27.66
C LEU A 155 -8.49 8.11 26.88
N ARG A 156 -9.51 8.67 26.23
CA ARG A 156 -9.41 9.93 25.50
C ARG A 156 -10.53 10.89 25.87
N GLY A 157 -10.18 12.10 26.30
CA GLY A 157 -11.14 13.17 26.51
C GLY A 157 -11.96 13.08 27.79
N ILE A 158 -11.48 12.36 28.82
CA ILE A 158 -12.26 12.00 30.02
C ILE A 158 -11.55 12.49 31.29
N THR A 159 -12.28 12.65 32.39
CA THR A 159 -11.76 13.01 33.71
C THR A 159 -11.58 11.74 34.56
N ILE A 160 -10.39 11.56 35.15
CA ILE A 160 -10.14 10.48 36.11
C ILE A 160 -10.20 11.06 37.52
N CYS A 161 -11.33 10.84 38.20
CA CYS A 161 -11.56 11.24 39.58
C CYS A 161 -11.45 10.02 40.51
N ASN A 162 -10.25 9.66 40.98
CA ASN A 162 -10.18 8.91 42.23
C ASN A 162 -8.77 8.87 42.86
N PRO A 163 -8.64 9.17 44.17
CA PRO A 163 -7.50 8.71 44.94
C PRO A 163 -7.61 7.19 45.18
N LEU A 164 -7.04 6.37 44.28
CA LEU A 164 -6.92 4.91 44.47
C LEU A 164 -6.26 4.61 45.83
N ARG A 165 -7.05 4.28 46.85
CA ARG A 165 -6.56 3.62 48.05
C ARG A 165 -6.55 2.13 47.72
N THR A 166 -5.34 1.54 47.68
CA THR A 166 -5.13 0.07 47.75
C THR A 166 -5.72 -0.79 46.63
N CYS A 167 -5.76 -0.30 45.40
CA CYS A 167 -6.33 -1.02 44.26
C CYS A 167 -5.22 -1.47 43.30
N ALA A 168 -5.02 -2.77 43.10
CA ALA A 168 -4.02 -3.29 42.16
C ALA A 168 -4.70 -3.71 40.85
N PHE A 169 -4.13 -3.35 39.70
CA PHE A 169 -4.46 -3.94 38.41
C PHE A 169 -3.39 -4.97 38.07
N PRO A 170 -3.56 -6.24 38.50
CA PRO A 170 -2.48 -7.21 38.48
C PRO A 170 -2.04 -7.55 37.05
N ALA A 171 -2.94 -7.42 36.06
CA ALA A 171 -2.70 -7.79 34.67
C ALA A 171 -2.40 -6.60 33.73
N LEU A 172 -2.50 -5.35 34.20
CA LEU A 172 -2.45 -4.19 33.32
C LEU A 172 -1.03 -3.92 32.82
N GLU A 173 -0.84 -4.02 31.50
CA GLU A 173 0.45 -3.86 30.82
C GLU A 173 0.58 -2.53 30.08
N VAL A 174 -0.53 -1.96 29.61
CA VAL A 174 -0.51 -0.75 28.76
C VAL A 174 -1.55 0.26 29.20
N ILE A 175 -1.11 1.50 29.43
CA ILE A 175 -1.96 2.63 29.79
C ILE A 175 -1.74 3.76 28.80
N GLN A 176 -2.81 4.22 28.15
CA GLN A 176 -2.79 5.33 27.21
C GLN A 176 -3.82 6.37 27.62
N LEU A 177 -3.37 7.55 28.03
CA LEU A 177 -4.22 8.68 28.41
C LEU A 177 -3.99 9.83 27.44
N ARG A 178 -5.05 10.26 26.74
CA ARG A 178 -4.99 11.35 25.75
C ARG A 178 -6.03 12.43 26.03
N ARG A 179 -5.63 13.68 26.26
CA ARG A 179 -6.57 14.76 26.63
C ARG A 179 -7.41 14.39 27.86
N VAL A 180 -6.76 13.80 28.86
CA VAL A 180 -7.40 13.35 30.10
C VAL A 180 -7.10 14.35 31.21
N TYR A 181 -8.09 14.67 32.04
CA TYR A 181 -7.86 15.42 33.28
C TYR A 181 -7.48 14.43 34.39
N VAL A 182 -6.25 14.52 34.90
CA VAL A 182 -5.69 13.58 35.87
C VAL A 182 -4.67 14.29 36.77
N SER A 183 -4.71 14.01 38.07
CA SER A 183 -3.79 14.61 39.05
C SER A 183 -2.50 13.79 39.21
N ASN A 184 -1.43 14.45 39.67
CA ASN A 184 -0.12 13.81 39.93
C ASN A 184 -0.26 12.56 40.83
N MET A 185 -1.05 12.67 41.90
CA MET A 185 -1.30 11.59 42.86
C MET A 185 -1.97 10.38 42.20
N THR A 186 -2.86 10.62 41.23
CA THR A 186 -3.58 9.55 40.53
C THR A 186 -2.63 8.75 39.65
N VAL A 187 -1.75 9.42 38.89
CA VAL A 187 -0.73 8.74 38.08
C VAL A 187 0.24 7.94 38.94
N GLN A 188 0.75 8.49 40.05
CA GLN A 188 1.65 7.77 40.95
C GLN A 188 1.01 6.50 41.51
N ARG A 189 -0.25 6.58 41.92
CA ARG A 189 -0.99 5.42 42.45
C ARG A 189 -1.32 4.39 41.38
N LEU A 190 -1.71 4.83 40.18
CA LEU A 190 -1.96 3.96 39.05
C LEU A 190 -0.70 3.15 38.72
N VAL A 191 0.44 3.82 38.64
CA VAL A 191 1.73 3.19 38.36
C VAL A 191 2.13 2.21 39.47
N ALA A 192 1.96 2.59 40.75
CA ALA A 192 2.23 1.71 41.89
C ALA A 192 1.29 0.51 41.98
N GLY A 193 0.04 0.65 41.50
CA GLY A 193 -0.97 -0.40 41.49
C GLY A 193 -0.86 -1.37 40.31
N CYS A 194 -0.01 -1.13 39.32
CA CYS A 194 0.10 -1.95 38.11
C CYS A 194 1.48 -2.65 38.04
N PRO A 195 1.65 -3.82 38.68
CA PRO A 195 2.96 -4.47 38.77
C PRO A 195 3.52 -4.93 37.41
N LEU A 196 2.65 -5.27 36.45
CA LEU A 196 3.04 -5.73 35.10
C LEU A 196 3.09 -4.60 34.05
N LEU A 197 2.99 -3.34 34.47
CA LEU A 197 2.93 -2.20 33.54
C LEU A 197 4.20 -2.12 32.68
N ARG A 198 4.03 -2.23 31.35
CA ARG A 198 5.10 -2.17 30.35
C ARG A 198 5.18 -0.83 29.64
N SER A 199 4.04 -0.20 29.39
CA SER A 199 3.95 1.04 28.61
C SER A 199 2.98 2.04 29.24
N LEU A 200 3.47 3.26 29.46
CA LEU A 200 2.68 4.40 29.91
C LEU A 200 2.78 5.54 28.88
N ASP A 201 1.65 5.93 28.29
CA ASP A 201 1.56 7.01 27.31
C ASP A 201 0.61 8.10 27.80
N LEU A 202 1.14 9.29 28.09
CA LEU A 202 0.43 10.46 28.60
C LEU A 202 0.52 11.58 27.56
N ARG A 203 -0.58 11.90 26.88
CA ARG A 203 -0.61 12.96 25.86
C ARG A 203 -1.67 14.00 26.15
N TYR A 204 -1.33 15.29 26.08
CA TYR A 204 -2.28 16.39 26.32
C TYR A 204 -3.02 16.29 27.65
N CYS A 205 -2.43 15.63 28.66
CA CYS A 205 -3.09 15.43 29.95
C CYS A 205 -3.05 16.72 30.77
N VAL A 206 -4.18 17.09 31.36
CA VAL A 206 -4.36 18.31 32.16
C VAL A 206 -4.38 17.95 33.64
N GLY A 207 -3.85 18.82 34.52
CA GLY A 207 -3.76 18.56 35.97
C GLY A 207 -2.46 17.91 36.43
N LEU A 208 -1.55 17.62 35.50
CA LEU A 208 -0.21 17.11 35.78
C LEU A 208 0.80 18.25 35.93
N ASN A 209 1.28 18.48 37.14
CA ASN A 209 2.41 19.37 37.44
C ASN A 209 3.73 18.61 37.46
N PHE A 210 3.72 17.33 37.86
CA PHE A 210 4.89 16.46 37.82
C PHE A 210 4.48 15.03 37.52
N VAL A 211 5.34 14.29 36.81
CA VAL A 211 5.14 12.85 36.56
C VAL A 211 6.23 12.10 37.29
N SER A 212 5.85 11.24 38.23
CA SER A 212 6.77 10.40 38.99
C SER A 212 6.38 8.94 38.82
N ILE A 213 7.31 8.14 38.30
CA ILE A 213 7.14 6.69 38.09
C ILE A 213 8.03 5.88 39.04
N VAL A 214 8.38 6.45 40.20
CA VAL A 214 9.27 5.80 41.20
C VAL A 214 8.69 4.49 41.72
N GLY A 215 7.36 4.36 41.75
CA GLY A 215 6.65 3.13 42.12
C GLY A 215 6.38 2.18 40.94
N ALA A 216 6.93 2.42 39.75
CA ALA A 216 6.73 1.53 38.62
C ALA A 216 7.43 0.19 38.88
N GLY A 217 6.72 -0.93 38.63
CA GLY A 217 7.32 -2.25 38.72
C GLY A 217 8.52 -2.42 37.77
N ALA A 218 9.29 -3.49 37.98
CA ALA A 218 10.48 -3.81 37.17
C ALA A 218 10.19 -4.07 35.67
N HIS A 219 8.94 -3.95 35.22
CA HIS A 219 8.49 -4.27 33.87
C HIS A 219 8.24 -3.04 32.97
N LEU A 220 8.32 -1.81 33.51
CA LEU A 220 8.08 -0.61 32.70
C LEU A 220 9.22 -0.40 31.70
N THR A 221 8.92 -0.58 30.42
CA THR A 221 9.90 -0.50 29.32
C THR A 221 9.73 0.76 28.47
N SER A 222 8.53 1.35 28.43
CA SER A 222 8.24 2.52 27.60
C SER A 222 7.46 3.59 28.35
N LEU A 223 7.98 4.82 28.33
CA LEU A 223 7.30 6.02 28.85
C LEU A 223 7.19 7.06 27.73
N THR A 224 5.97 7.53 27.45
CA THR A 224 5.72 8.65 26.55
C THR A 224 4.97 9.76 27.30
N VAL A 225 5.49 10.99 27.24
CA VAL A 225 4.84 12.18 27.78
C VAL A 225 4.85 13.27 26.71
N ALA A 226 3.68 13.67 26.22
CA ALA A 226 3.56 14.63 25.13
C ALA A 226 2.55 15.75 25.43
N GLU A 227 2.94 17.00 25.21
CA GLU A 227 2.07 18.19 25.19
C GLU A 227 1.20 18.37 26.46
N CYS A 228 1.72 18.00 27.64
CA CYS A 228 1.04 18.21 28.92
C CYS A 228 1.33 19.64 29.44
N PRO A 229 0.33 20.55 29.50
CA PRO A 229 0.56 21.99 29.56
C PRO A 229 1.14 22.53 30.87
N MET A 230 0.88 21.86 32.00
CA MET A 230 1.29 22.33 33.34
C MET A 230 2.51 21.58 33.90
N LEU A 231 3.11 20.69 33.11
CA LEU A 231 4.16 19.81 33.57
C LEU A 231 5.48 20.57 33.81
N THR A 232 6.05 20.44 35.00
CA THR A 232 7.30 21.10 35.41
C THR A 232 8.44 20.14 35.69
N SER A 233 8.16 18.85 35.92
CA SER A 233 9.19 17.84 36.18
C SER A 233 8.76 16.41 35.83
N ILE A 234 9.74 15.58 35.45
CA ILE A 234 9.58 14.14 35.23
C ILE A 234 10.65 13.41 36.06
N SER A 235 10.21 12.48 36.91
CA SER A 235 11.06 11.63 37.74
C SER A 235 10.85 10.16 37.41
N ALA A 236 11.87 9.57 36.79
CA ALA A 236 11.92 8.17 36.35
C ALA A 236 12.91 7.31 37.15
N TYR A 237 13.53 7.85 38.20
CA TYR A 237 14.64 7.25 38.96
C TYR A 237 14.40 5.81 39.51
N GLY A 238 13.17 5.30 39.53
CA GLY A 238 12.83 3.92 39.94
C GLY A 238 12.64 2.89 38.82
N ALA A 239 12.61 3.29 37.54
CA ALA A 239 12.33 2.40 36.41
C ALA A 239 13.61 1.85 35.76
N SER A 240 14.23 0.85 36.41
CA SER A 240 15.50 0.25 35.95
C SER A 240 15.43 -0.41 34.57
N SER A 241 14.28 -0.97 34.19
CA SER A 241 14.06 -1.67 32.91
C SER A 241 13.60 -0.76 31.76
N LEU A 242 13.65 0.57 31.94
CA LEU A 242 13.16 1.51 30.93
C LEU A 242 14.04 1.47 29.67
N ARG A 243 13.44 1.11 28.53
CA ARG A 243 14.12 1.00 27.21
C ARG A 243 13.83 2.17 26.28
N SER A 244 12.64 2.77 26.38
CA SER A 244 12.20 3.87 25.51
C SER A 244 11.59 5.01 26.34
N LEU A 245 12.09 6.23 26.14
CA LEU A 245 11.56 7.45 26.75
C LEU A 245 11.31 8.49 25.67
N ARG A 246 10.06 8.96 25.55
CA ARG A 246 9.71 10.05 24.63
C ARG A 246 9.08 11.21 25.37
N TYR A 247 9.65 12.39 25.18
CA TYR A 247 9.14 13.65 25.71
C TYR A 247 8.89 14.65 24.58
N SER A 248 7.69 15.22 24.53
CA SER A 248 7.36 16.39 23.69
C SER A 248 6.60 17.43 24.52
N GLY A 249 6.93 18.70 24.44
CA GLY A 249 6.16 19.75 25.14
C GLY A 249 6.98 20.96 25.53
N ALA A 250 6.52 21.71 26.53
CA ALA A 250 7.22 22.88 27.04
C ALA A 250 8.56 22.50 27.69
N TYR A 251 9.42 23.49 27.96
CA TYR A 251 10.64 23.25 28.72
C TYR A 251 10.28 22.98 30.20
N ILE A 252 10.87 21.94 30.79
CA ILE A 252 10.60 21.54 32.19
C ILE A 252 11.87 21.69 33.04
N ALA A 253 11.67 21.91 34.33
CA ALA A 253 12.73 22.31 35.25
C ALA A 253 13.61 21.14 35.76
N ALA A 254 13.07 19.92 35.81
CA ALA A 254 13.81 18.77 36.31
C ALA A 254 13.50 17.49 35.52
N TYR A 255 14.58 16.79 35.16
CA TYR A 255 14.58 15.46 34.57
C TYR A 255 15.45 14.54 35.44
N SER A 256 14.90 13.46 35.96
CA SER A 256 15.71 12.38 36.56
C SER A 256 15.43 11.07 35.85
N ILE A 257 16.32 10.68 34.93
CA ILE A 257 16.30 9.35 34.28
C ILE A 257 17.27 8.46 35.08
N PRO A 258 16.93 7.18 35.33
CA PRO A 258 17.80 6.31 36.10
C PRO A 258 19.15 6.13 35.40
N VAL A 259 20.23 6.40 36.12
CA VAL A 259 21.64 6.25 35.69
C VAL A 259 21.97 4.82 35.26
N THR A 260 21.17 3.85 35.71
CA THR A 260 21.30 2.41 35.48
C THR A 260 20.46 1.87 34.32
N SER A 261 19.78 2.73 33.56
CA SER A 261 18.80 2.29 32.54
C SER A 261 19.45 1.65 31.30
N GLU A 262 18.88 0.55 30.83
CA GLU A 262 19.13 -0.04 29.50
C GLU A 262 18.46 0.80 28.38
N LEU A 263 18.43 2.12 28.52
CA LEU A 263 17.70 3.01 27.63
C LEU A 263 18.31 2.96 26.23
N ALA A 264 17.54 2.41 25.29
CA ALA A 264 17.96 2.22 23.90
C ALA A 264 17.40 3.32 22.97
N ASP A 265 16.29 3.94 23.34
CA ASP A 265 15.54 4.93 22.54
C ASP A 265 15.14 6.14 23.39
N LEU A 266 15.60 7.33 22.99
CA LEU A 266 15.32 8.60 23.67
C LEU A 266 14.82 9.63 22.67
N CYS A 267 13.68 10.25 22.94
CA CYS A 267 13.15 11.38 22.17
C CYS A 267 12.91 12.58 23.08
N ILE A 268 13.48 13.74 22.73
CA ILE A 268 13.28 15.01 23.44
C ILE A 268 12.91 16.09 22.42
N CYS A 269 11.70 16.61 22.54
CA CYS A 269 11.12 17.57 21.60
C CYS A 269 10.50 18.76 22.35
N PHE A 270 11.23 19.88 22.45
CA PHE A 270 10.69 21.11 23.02
C PHE A 270 9.85 21.88 22.00
N ARG A 271 8.56 22.08 22.28
CA ARG A 271 7.68 22.92 21.47
C ARG A 271 7.31 24.20 22.22
N ARG A 272 7.19 25.31 21.51
CA ARG A 272 6.58 26.53 22.06
C ARG A 272 5.10 26.22 22.35
N PRO A 273 4.55 26.65 23.50
CA PRO A 273 3.15 26.39 23.85
C PRO A 273 2.22 26.92 22.75
N ALA A 274 1.22 26.12 22.38
CA ALA A 274 0.24 26.49 21.37
C ALA A 274 -0.55 27.74 21.80
N ARG A 275 -0.79 28.68 20.87
CA ARG A 275 -1.53 29.93 21.10
C ARG A 275 -2.96 29.72 21.64
N GLU A 276 -3.52 28.52 21.53
CA GLU A 276 -4.83 28.16 22.08
C GLU A 276 -4.82 28.07 23.62
N TRP A 277 -3.67 27.70 24.23
CA TRP A 277 -3.53 27.56 25.69
C TRP A 277 -2.96 28.78 26.41
N THR A 278 -2.47 29.77 25.68
CA THR A 278 -2.00 31.05 26.26
C THR A 278 -3.09 31.93 26.86
N ARG A 279 -4.37 31.53 26.79
CA ARG A 279 -5.48 32.24 27.45
C ARG A 279 -5.81 31.74 28.87
N VAL A 280 -5.33 30.56 29.27
CA VAL A 280 -5.76 29.93 30.55
C VAL A 280 -4.61 29.63 31.52
N CYS A 281 -3.34 29.67 31.10
CA CYS A 281 -2.22 29.37 32.00
C CYS A 281 -1.11 30.43 31.92
N TYR A 282 -0.65 30.86 33.10
CA TYR A 282 0.06 32.09 33.43
C TYR A 282 1.44 32.33 32.76
N ALA A 283 1.80 33.61 32.85
CA ALA A 283 3.01 34.37 32.52
C ALA A 283 4.36 33.62 32.32
N PRO A 284 5.22 34.10 31.38
CA PRO A 284 6.58 33.61 31.23
C PRO A 284 7.45 34.06 32.42
N GLY A 285 7.78 33.13 33.32
CA GLY A 285 8.84 33.33 34.31
C GLY A 285 10.23 33.26 33.64
N PRO A 286 11.25 33.97 34.19
CA PRO A 286 12.59 33.99 33.62
C PRO A 286 13.25 32.62 33.72
N CYS A 287 13.67 32.06 32.58
CA CYS A 287 14.51 30.86 32.55
C CYS A 287 15.90 31.23 33.10
N SER A 288 16.22 30.80 34.32
CA SER A 288 17.56 30.92 34.90
C SER A 288 18.53 29.90 34.27
N ASP A 289 19.81 30.29 34.12
CA ASP A 289 20.86 29.49 33.48
C ASP A 289 21.17 28.15 34.18
N ASP A 290 20.79 27.97 35.45
CA ASP A 290 21.01 26.71 36.20
C ASP A 290 20.21 25.53 35.63
N LEU A 291 19.08 25.80 34.97
CA LEU A 291 18.19 24.78 34.42
C LEU A 291 18.77 24.05 33.20
N ARG A 292 19.69 24.70 32.46
CA ARG A 292 20.32 24.13 31.26
C ARG A 292 21.25 22.94 31.55
N ARG A 293 21.73 22.80 32.80
CA ARG A 293 22.77 21.83 33.18
C ARG A 293 22.26 20.39 33.31
N ASN A 294 21.05 20.19 33.84
CA ASN A 294 20.58 18.86 34.28
C ASN A 294 20.38 17.82 33.16
N TRP A 295 19.96 18.22 31.96
CA TRP A 295 19.64 17.23 30.92
C TRP A 295 20.84 16.83 30.06
N LEU A 296 21.89 17.65 30.01
CA LEU A 296 23.15 17.29 29.37
C LEU A 296 23.94 16.28 30.19
N GLU A 297 23.83 16.32 31.51
CA GLU A 297 24.32 15.26 32.39
C GLU A 297 23.63 13.92 32.13
N LEU A 298 22.38 13.93 31.65
CA LEU A 298 21.69 12.71 31.22
C LEU A 298 22.37 12.10 29.99
N LEU A 299 22.65 12.90 28.95
CA LEU A 299 23.30 12.40 27.72
C LEU A 299 24.72 11.87 27.94
N THR A 300 25.45 12.38 28.94
CA THR A 300 26.82 11.92 29.22
C THR A 300 26.89 10.51 29.81
N ASN A 301 25.79 10.01 30.39
CA ASN A 301 25.74 8.72 31.09
C ASN A 301 25.00 7.61 30.31
N LEU A 302 24.47 7.89 29.12
CA LEU A 302 23.65 6.96 28.34
C LEU A 302 24.45 6.23 27.25
N SER A 303 25.37 5.35 27.64
CA SER A 303 26.22 4.59 26.71
C SER A 303 25.46 3.53 25.89
N ASN A 304 24.31 3.05 26.39
CA ASN A 304 23.48 2.03 25.73
C ASN A 304 22.50 2.59 24.68
N LEU A 305 22.47 3.91 24.50
CA LEU A 305 21.53 4.56 23.60
C LEU A 305 21.83 4.22 22.14
N THR A 306 20.83 3.72 21.42
CA THR A 306 20.93 3.32 20.00
C THR A 306 20.16 4.25 19.07
N VAL A 307 19.06 4.83 19.54
CA VAL A 307 18.20 5.77 18.80
C VAL A 307 18.02 7.05 19.61
N LEU A 308 18.30 8.19 18.99
CA LEU A 308 18.11 9.51 19.60
C LEU A 308 17.31 10.41 18.67
N THR A 309 16.21 10.97 19.17
CA THR A 309 15.42 11.99 18.48
C THR A 309 15.50 13.33 19.22
N LEU A 310 15.96 14.39 18.55
CA LEU A 310 16.07 15.74 19.10
C LEU A 310 15.38 16.76 18.20
N CYS A 311 14.66 17.73 18.77
CA CYS A 311 14.24 18.89 17.99
C CYS A 311 15.33 19.97 17.89
N SER A 312 15.20 20.91 16.96
CA SER A 312 16.18 22.00 16.76
C SER A 312 16.46 22.80 18.04
N SER A 313 15.44 23.04 18.89
CA SER A 313 15.62 23.73 20.18
C SER A 313 16.36 22.89 21.22
N ALA A 314 16.14 21.56 21.24
CA ALA A 314 16.89 20.65 22.10
C ALA A 314 18.35 20.56 21.63
N LEU A 315 18.56 20.43 20.32
CA LEU A 315 19.88 20.37 19.68
C LEU A 315 20.73 21.61 19.99
N GLN A 316 20.17 22.81 19.84
CA GLN A 316 20.82 24.07 20.18
C GLN A 316 21.28 24.11 21.64
N THR A 317 20.47 23.55 22.54
CA THR A 317 20.84 23.48 23.95
C THR A 317 21.96 22.47 24.17
N VAL A 318 21.97 21.31 23.45
CA VAL A 318 23.09 20.35 23.58
C VAL A 318 24.39 21.01 23.12
N SER A 319 24.36 21.63 21.93
CA SER A 319 25.51 22.19 21.24
C SER A 319 26.14 23.34 22.04
N ALA A 320 25.31 24.21 22.64
CA ALA A 320 25.77 25.31 23.48
C ALA A 320 26.57 24.80 24.69
N SER A 321 26.11 23.75 25.36
CA SER A 321 26.82 23.17 26.50
C SER A 321 28.01 22.31 26.12
N ALA A 322 27.99 21.65 24.96
CA ALA A 322 29.16 20.98 24.40
C ALA A 322 30.29 21.99 24.11
N ARG A 323 29.95 23.15 23.54
CA ARG A 323 30.88 24.28 23.34
C ARG A 323 31.45 24.79 24.67
N ALA A 324 30.60 25.03 25.67
CA ALA A 324 31.04 25.49 26.98
C ALA A 324 32.04 24.52 27.66
N ARG A 325 31.83 23.20 27.54
CA ARG A 325 32.75 22.19 28.07
C ARG A 325 34.08 22.14 27.32
N SER A 326 34.05 22.30 25.99
CA SER A 326 35.26 22.38 25.16
C SER A 326 36.12 23.58 25.55
N VAL A 327 35.51 24.71 25.89
CA VAL A 327 36.23 25.93 26.32
C VAL A 327 36.78 25.79 27.74
N ALA A 328 36.07 25.08 28.63
CA ALA A 328 36.47 24.88 30.03
C ALA A 328 37.55 23.81 30.24
N GLY A 329 38.10 23.18 29.20
CA GLY A 329 39.13 22.14 29.31
C GLY A 329 38.66 20.81 29.91
N ASN A 330 37.37 20.69 30.26
CA ASN A 330 36.77 19.48 30.83
C ASN A 330 36.36 18.52 29.70
N ALA A 331 37.30 17.71 29.23
CA ALA A 331 37.13 16.74 28.15
C ALA A 331 36.44 15.44 28.63
N ALA A 332 35.20 15.54 29.12
CA ALA A 332 34.30 14.39 29.08
C ALA A 332 33.40 14.54 27.85
N PRO A 333 33.77 13.98 26.67
CA PRO A 333 32.88 13.97 25.52
C PRO A 333 31.59 13.23 25.90
N CYS A 334 30.43 13.69 25.42
CA CYS A 334 29.19 12.92 25.55
C CYS A 334 29.41 11.59 24.83
N LYS A 335 29.56 10.48 25.56
CA LYS A 335 29.92 9.17 24.99
C LYS A 335 28.68 8.41 24.50
N LEU A 336 27.99 8.93 23.48
CA LEU A 336 26.95 8.18 22.75
C LEU A 336 27.60 7.18 21.78
N GLN A 337 28.44 6.28 22.31
CA GLN A 337 29.32 5.41 21.50
C GLN A 337 28.55 4.34 20.71
N ASN A 338 27.34 3.98 21.15
CA ASN A 338 26.50 2.97 20.53
C ASN A 338 25.33 3.57 19.72
N LEU A 339 25.32 4.89 19.52
CA LEU A 339 24.27 5.54 18.75
C LEU A 339 24.34 5.10 17.28
N LYS A 340 23.26 4.48 16.80
CA LYS A 340 23.11 3.99 15.43
C LYS A 340 22.19 4.87 14.61
N GLU A 341 21.20 5.49 15.23
CA GLU A 341 20.19 6.30 14.56
C GLU A 341 20.01 7.66 15.27
N LEU A 342 20.17 8.74 14.52
CA LEU A 342 19.92 10.10 14.97
C LEU A 342 18.78 10.69 14.14
N GLN A 343 17.72 11.15 14.80
CA GLN A 343 16.58 11.84 14.18
C GLN A 343 16.52 13.28 14.67
N LEU A 344 16.58 14.24 13.75
CA LEU A 344 16.54 15.67 14.03
C LEU A 344 15.23 16.27 13.54
N LEU A 345 14.43 16.80 14.45
CA LEU A 345 13.17 17.49 14.17
C LEU A 345 13.41 18.99 14.08
N MET A 346 13.68 19.50 12.88
CA MET A 346 14.05 20.88 12.64
C MET A 346 12.80 21.77 12.50
N PHE A 347 12.61 22.70 13.45
CA PHE A 347 11.52 23.69 13.37
C PHE A 347 11.92 24.95 12.59
N ALA A 348 13.22 25.17 12.44
CA ALA A 348 13.82 26.13 11.52
C ALA A 348 15.12 25.52 10.97
N MET A 349 15.60 26.04 9.85
CA MET A 349 16.91 25.72 9.31
C MET A 349 17.64 27.02 8.96
N SER A 350 18.51 27.45 9.86
CA SER A 350 19.45 28.57 9.68
C SER A 350 20.90 28.07 9.76
N ASN A 351 21.86 28.95 9.49
CA ASN A 351 23.29 28.65 9.66
C ASN A 351 23.63 28.27 11.11
N GLU A 352 22.93 28.84 12.10
CA GLU A 352 23.10 28.45 13.51
C GLU A 352 22.69 26.99 13.73
N ASN A 353 21.63 26.53 13.07
CA ASN A 353 21.19 25.14 13.19
C ASN A 353 22.17 24.17 12.53
N LEU A 354 22.83 24.56 11.44
CA LEU A 354 23.90 23.76 10.83
C LEU A 354 25.13 23.69 11.74
N ASP A 355 25.51 24.79 12.39
CA ASP A 355 26.55 24.82 13.40
C ASP A 355 26.20 23.90 14.59
N ASP A 356 24.96 23.95 15.07
CA ASP A 356 24.48 23.09 16.15
C ASP A 356 24.56 21.60 15.79
N ILE A 357 24.19 21.22 14.56
CA ILE A 357 24.33 19.85 14.03
C ILE A 357 25.81 19.45 14.00
N TYR A 358 26.67 20.30 13.44
CA TYR A 358 28.10 20.04 13.33
C TYR A 358 28.74 19.84 14.72
N VAL A 359 28.50 20.76 15.64
CA VAL A 359 29.00 20.68 17.02
C VAL A 359 28.51 19.40 17.70
N PHE A 360 27.24 19.01 17.50
CA PHE A 360 26.69 17.78 18.09
C PHE A 360 27.34 16.53 17.50
N LEU A 361 27.50 16.45 16.18
CA LEU A 361 28.14 15.30 15.52
C LEU A 361 29.60 15.16 15.96
N MET A 362 30.34 16.26 16.06
CA MET A 362 31.76 16.23 16.41
C MET A 362 32.03 15.96 17.89
N ASN A 363 31.17 16.44 18.79
CA ASN A 363 31.43 16.39 20.24
C ASN A 363 30.59 15.36 21.00
N CYS A 364 29.53 14.82 20.39
CA CYS A 364 28.58 13.94 21.06
C CYS A 364 28.31 12.61 20.33
N CYS A 365 28.54 12.51 19.02
CA CYS A 365 28.28 11.27 18.28
C CYS A 365 29.53 10.39 18.16
N GLY A 366 29.35 9.08 18.34
CA GLY A 366 30.39 8.08 18.07
C GLY A 366 30.45 7.68 16.58
N PRO A 367 31.49 6.93 16.16
CA PRO A 367 31.68 6.51 14.77
C PRO A 367 30.68 5.45 14.27
N ARG A 368 29.74 5.01 15.12
CA ARG A 368 28.79 3.92 14.84
C ARG A 368 27.43 4.40 14.29
N LEU A 369 27.29 5.69 13.98
CA LEU A 369 26.05 6.24 13.45
C LEU A 369 25.81 5.68 12.03
N GLU A 370 24.75 4.88 11.87
CA GLU A 370 24.36 4.23 10.61
C GLU A 370 23.31 5.07 9.86
N ARG A 371 22.43 5.76 10.58
CA ARG A 371 21.27 6.46 10.02
C ARG A 371 21.12 7.86 10.62
N LEU A 372 21.01 8.87 9.76
CA LEU A 372 20.71 10.25 10.12
C LEU A 372 19.44 10.69 9.40
N PHE A 373 18.40 11.02 10.16
CA PHE A 373 17.16 11.60 9.65
C PHE A 373 17.10 13.06 10.05
N VAL A 374 16.88 13.95 9.08
CA VAL A 374 16.65 15.38 9.35
C VAL A 374 15.29 15.74 8.79
N GLN A 375 14.31 15.88 9.68
CA GLN A 375 12.99 16.38 9.34
C GLN A 375 13.06 17.90 9.27
N LEU A 376 12.95 18.45 8.07
CA LEU A 376 12.97 19.90 7.84
C LEU A 376 11.64 20.55 8.25
N PRO A 377 11.63 21.86 8.53
CA PRO A 377 10.41 22.58 8.84
C PRO A 377 9.49 22.53 7.61
N ALA A 378 8.29 21.99 7.78
CA ALA A 378 7.23 22.24 6.80
C ALA A 378 6.93 23.75 6.87
N ARG A 379 7.19 24.51 5.79
CA ARG A 379 6.91 25.95 5.73
C ARG A 379 5.46 26.21 6.13
N GLY A 380 5.27 26.76 7.33
CA GLY A 380 4.01 27.34 7.76
C GLY A 380 3.82 28.68 7.06
N TYR A 381 3.08 28.69 5.96
CA TYR A 381 2.32 29.88 5.61
C TYR A 381 1.14 29.97 6.59
N GLN A 382 1.18 30.92 7.50
CA GLN A 382 -0.03 31.49 8.08
C GLN A 382 -0.80 32.18 6.95
N CYS A 383 -1.63 31.41 6.24
CA CYS A 383 -2.79 31.97 5.58
C CYS A 383 -3.96 31.82 6.56
N ALA A 384 -4.76 32.87 6.72
CA ALA A 384 -6.10 32.78 7.31
C ALA A 384 -6.85 31.57 6.71
N PRO A 385 -7.82 30.95 7.42
CA PRO A 385 -8.48 29.73 6.95
C PRO A 385 -9.30 30.03 5.69
N LYS A 386 -8.65 29.98 4.54
CA LYS A 386 -9.28 29.81 3.25
C LYS A 386 -9.30 28.31 3.02
N LYS A 387 -10.53 27.77 3.13
CA LYS A 387 -10.99 26.46 2.70
C LYS A 387 -9.88 25.64 2.04
N GLU A 388 -9.42 24.61 2.76
CA GLU A 388 -8.95 23.38 2.12
C GLU A 388 -10.01 22.97 1.09
N LEU A 389 -9.78 23.29 -0.18
CA LEU A 389 -10.45 22.63 -1.28
C LEU A 389 -9.74 21.29 -1.46
N SER A 390 -10.24 20.34 -0.68
CA SER A 390 -10.39 18.92 -1.03
C SER A 390 -9.12 18.19 -1.50
N GLY A 391 -8.22 17.92 -0.54
CA GLY A 391 -7.83 16.52 -0.37
C GLY A 391 -9.04 15.82 0.24
N ILE A 392 -9.63 14.87 -0.48
CA ILE A 392 -10.81 14.13 -0.04
C ILE A 392 -10.56 13.61 1.37
N ARG A 393 -11.23 14.24 2.34
CA ARG A 393 -11.42 13.69 3.67
C ARG A 393 -12.18 12.39 3.45
N ILE A 394 -11.49 11.25 3.41
CA ILE A 394 -12.14 9.97 3.63
C ILE A 394 -12.76 10.09 5.02
N ARG A 395 -14.05 10.40 5.09
CA ARG A 395 -14.83 10.23 6.31
C ARG A 395 -14.62 8.78 6.72
N GLY A 396 -13.95 8.57 7.85
CA GLY A 396 -13.62 7.24 8.32
C GLY A 396 -12.21 6.74 7.98
N ARG A 397 -11.21 7.59 7.69
CA ARG A 397 -9.80 7.13 7.67
C ARG A 397 -9.42 6.42 8.97
N ASP A 398 -9.82 7.01 10.08
CA ASP A 398 -9.63 6.45 11.41
C ASP A 398 -10.49 5.18 11.58
N LEU A 399 -11.76 5.20 11.14
CA LEU A 399 -12.63 4.02 11.14
C LEU A 399 -12.04 2.84 10.33
N VAL A 400 -11.44 3.08 9.16
CA VAL A 400 -10.82 2.05 8.33
C VAL A 400 -9.59 1.45 9.01
N ASN A 401 -8.74 2.31 9.58
CA ASN A 401 -7.58 1.87 10.39
C ASN A 401 -7.98 1.14 11.69
N GLU A 402 -9.16 1.43 12.22
CA GLU A 402 -9.73 0.82 13.41
C GLU A 402 -10.46 -0.50 13.12
N THR A 403 -11.07 -0.63 11.93
CA THR A 403 -11.94 -1.76 11.55
C THR A 403 -11.18 -2.88 10.85
N PHE A 404 -10.19 -2.54 10.02
CA PHE A 404 -9.47 -3.49 9.20
C PHE A 404 -8.05 -3.70 9.73
N PHE A 405 -7.46 -4.88 9.47
CA PHE A 405 -6.04 -5.10 9.79
C PHE A 405 -5.17 -4.03 9.13
N PRO A 406 -4.02 -3.64 9.72
CA PRO A 406 -3.21 -2.55 9.19
C PRO A 406 -2.86 -2.68 7.69
N HIS A 407 -2.67 -3.91 7.22
CA HIS A 407 -2.45 -4.21 5.81
C HIS A 407 -3.69 -3.92 4.95
N ASP A 408 -4.87 -4.38 5.35
CA ASP A 408 -6.11 -4.19 4.62
C ASP A 408 -6.62 -2.74 4.71
N ALA A 409 -6.48 -2.12 5.88
CA ALA A 409 -6.76 -0.70 6.09
C ALA A 409 -5.87 0.16 5.18
N MET A 410 -4.58 -0.18 5.07
CA MET A 410 -3.68 0.50 4.13
C MET A 410 -4.18 0.35 2.69
N HIS A 411 -4.59 -0.84 2.25
CA HIS A 411 -5.15 -1.05 0.91
C HIS A 411 -6.46 -0.29 0.68
N ILE A 412 -7.36 -0.25 1.67
CA ILE A 412 -8.64 0.46 1.58
C ILE A 412 -8.40 1.97 1.53
N LEU A 413 -7.48 2.49 2.33
CA LEU A 413 -7.11 3.92 2.32
C LEU A 413 -6.37 4.33 1.06
N ASN A 414 -5.76 3.39 0.35
CA ASN A 414 -5.15 3.62 -0.96
C ASN A 414 -6.20 3.67 -2.09
N ILE A 415 -7.46 3.30 -1.84
CA ILE A 415 -8.54 3.49 -2.82
C ILE A 415 -8.82 5.00 -2.95
N LYS A 416 -8.36 5.58 -4.05
CA LYS A 416 -8.63 6.98 -4.37
C LYS A 416 -10.10 7.16 -4.76
N LEU A 417 -10.78 8.07 -4.08
CA LEU A 417 -12.16 8.44 -4.40
C LEU A 417 -12.19 9.66 -5.34
N PRO A 418 -13.26 9.89 -6.11
CA PRO A 418 -13.43 11.11 -6.90
C PRO A 418 -13.68 12.33 -6.01
N THR A 419 -13.29 13.51 -6.50
CA THR A 419 -13.47 14.76 -5.75
C THR A 419 -14.96 15.11 -5.61
N THR A 420 -15.75 14.76 -6.62
CA THR A 420 -17.21 14.84 -6.60
C THR A 420 -17.86 13.51 -6.16
N PRO A 421 -18.87 13.54 -5.26
CA PRO A 421 -19.58 12.34 -4.84
C PRO A 421 -20.25 11.67 -6.05
N MET A 422 -19.89 10.41 -6.32
CA MET A 422 -20.50 9.61 -7.38
C MET A 422 -21.34 8.47 -6.81
N LYS A 423 -22.40 8.11 -7.53
CA LYS A 423 -23.21 6.92 -7.21
C LYS A 423 -22.41 5.66 -7.57
N ASP A 424 -22.47 4.65 -6.70
CA ASP A 424 -21.87 3.35 -6.93
C ASP A 424 -22.26 2.78 -8.30
N MET A 425 -21.30 2.17 -8.98
CA MET A 425 -21.50 1.59 -10.31
C MET A 425 -20.85 0.22 -10.44
N PRO A 426 -21.50 -0.73 -11.15
CA PRO A 426 -20.90 -2.02 -11.42
C PRO A 426 -19.78 -1.85 -12.46
N ALA A 427 -18.57 -2.25 -12.06
CA ALA A 427 -17.38 -2.30 -12.90
C ALA A 427 -16.98 -3.76 -13.19
N TRP A 428 -16.62 -4.03 -14.44
CA TRP A 428 -16.18 -5.32 -14.90
C TRP A 428 -14.66 -5.46 -14.81
N ASN A 429 -14.19 -6.22 -13.83
CA ASN A 429 -12.76 -6.32 -13.48
C ASN A 429 -11.86 -6.89 -14.59
N PHE A 430 -12.43 -7.55 -15.60
CA PHE A 430 -11.67 -8.21 -16.67
C PHE A 430 -11.44 -7.33 -17.90
N GLU A 431 -11.82 -6.04 -17.84
CA GLU A 431 -11.53 -5.04 -18.86
C GLU A 431 -10.95 -3.79 -18.19
N LYS A 432 -9.88 -3.20 -18.75
CA LYS A 432 -9.16 -2.06 -18.14
C LYS A 432 -10.04 -0.82 -17.93
N ASN A 433 -11.10 -0.67 -18.72
CA ASN A 433 -12.05 0.44 -18.63
C ASN A 433 -13.27 0.12 -17.74
N GLY A 434 -13.26 -1.04 -17.07
CA GLY A 434 -14.37 -1.52 -16.24
C GLY A 434 -15.67 -1.79 -16.98
N ASN A 435 -15.69 -1.78 -18.31
CA ASN A 435 -16.89 -2.01 -19.09
C ASN A 435 -17.03 -3.48 -19.46
N PHE A 436 -18.21 -4.04 -19.25
CA PHE A 436 -18.50 -5.42 -19.60
C PHE A 436 -18.48 -5.62 -21.13
N THR A 437 -17.82 -6.69 -21.59
CA THR A 437 -17.94 -7.17 -22.97
C THR A 437 -18.23 -8.67 -22.97
N VAL A 438 -19.08 -9.13 -23.89
CA VAL A 438 -19.36 -10.57 -24.08
C VAL A 438 -18.06 -11.35 -24.32
N ARG A 439 -17.08 -10.72 -24.98
CA ARG A 439 -15.75 -11.29 -25.24
C ARG A 439 -14.95 -11.56 -23.97
N SER A 440 -14.92 -10.64 -23.01
CA SER A 440 -14.20 -10.84 -21.75
C SER A 440 -14.93 -11.81 -20.81
N ALA A 441 -16.26 -11.79 -20.79
CA ALA A 441 -17.06 -12.78 -20.08
C ALA A 441 -16.84 -14.20 -20.60
N TYR A 442 -16.83 -14.39 -21.93
CA TYR A 442 -16.54 -15.68 -22.54
C TYR A 442 -15.13 -16.18 -22.21
N ARG A 443 -14.12 -15.29 -22.24
CA ARG A 443 -12.74 -15.64 -21.83
C ARG A 443 -12.67 -16.09 -20.37
N LEU A 444 -13.35 -15.39 -19.47
CA LEU A 444 -13.43 -15.76 -18.06
C LEU A 444 -14.08 -17.14 -17.90
N ALA A 445 -15.25 -17.35 -18.51
CA ALA A 445 -15.97 -18.63 -18.45
C ALA A 445 -15.12 -19.78 -19.02
N TYR A 446 -14.42 -19.55 -20.13
CA TYR A 446 -13.50 -20.52 -20.72
C TYR A 446 -12.35 -20.86 -19.76
N ASN A 447 -11.73 -19.86 -19.12
CA ASN A 447 -10.63 -20.07 -18.18
C ASN A 447 -11.09 -20.81 -16.91
N LEU A 448 -12.28 -20.48 -16.37
CA LEU A 448 -12.85 -21.17 -15.20
C LEU A 448 -13.18 -22.64 -15.49
N ALA A 449 -13.65 -22.94 -16.70
CA ALA A 449 -14.00 -24.31 -17.10
C ALA A 449 -12.76 -25.20 -17.36
N HIS A 450 -11.59 -24.61 -17.64
CA HIS A 450 -10.40 -25.36 -18.09
C HIS A 450 -9.18 -25.26 -17.14
N SER A 451 -9.30 -24.57 -16.01
CA SER A 451 -8.22 -24.39 -15.01
C SER A 451 -8.73 -24.73 -13.61
N GLY A 452 -8.54 -25.97 -13.17
CA GLY A 452 -8.75 -26.34 -11.77
C GLY A 452 -7.68 -25.67 -10.88
N SER A 453 -8.13 -24.79 -9.97
CA SER A 453 -7.35 -24.05 -8.98
C SER A 453 -6.59 -22.82 -9.48
N ILE A 454 -7.12 -21.63 -9.16
CA ILE A 454 -6.31 -20.41 -9.00
C ILE A 454 -6.74 -19.73 -7.70
N SER A 455 -5.78 -19.71 -6.77
CA SER A 455 -5.68 -18.85 -5.59
C SER A 455 -5.88 -17.39 -5.96
N GLN A 456 -6.65 -16.66 -5.15
CA GLN A 456 -6.74 -15.20 -5.21
C GLN A 456 -5.34 -14.58 -5.10
N GLY A 457 -5.02 -13.68 -6.04
CA GLY A 457 -3.91 -12.72 -5.92
C GLY A 457 -2.64 -13.04 -6.71
N ILE A 458 -2.70 -12.98 -8.05
CA ILE A 458 -1.57 -12.52 -8.88
C ILE A 458 -2.14 -11.68 -10.03
N SER A 459 -1.57 -10.50 -10.25
CA SER A 459 -1.80 -9.62 -11.39
C SER A 459 -1.87 -10.41 -12.71
N LEU A 460 -3.07 -10.54 -13.28
CA LEU A 460 -3.26 -11.09 -14.61
C LEU A 460 -3.10 -9.96 -15.62
N THR A 461 -1.85 -9.51 -15.81
CA THR A 461 -1.44 -8.93 -17.09
C THR A 461 -1.75 -9.96 -18.17
N GLY A 462 -2.22 -9.47 -19.31
CA GLY A 462 -2.81 -10.29 -20.35
C GLY A 462 -1.94 -11.47 -20.74
N ASP A 463 -2.59 -12.54 -21.19
CA ASP A 463 -2.02 -13.72 -21.86
C ASP A 463 -1.20 -13.38 -23.14
N ALA A 464 -0.87 -12.10 -23.34
CA ALA A 464 0.06 -11.56 -24.32
C ALA A 464 1.48 -11.34 -23.76
N ASP A 465 1.69 -11.36 -22.43
CA ASP A 465 2.95 -10.91 -21.81
C ASP A 465 3.83 -12.03 -21.23
N ARG A 466 3.63 -13.28 -21.65
CA ARG A 466 4.77 -14.22 -21.57
C ARG A 466 5.84 -13.69 -22.55
N PRO A 467 7.09 -13.44 -22.11
CA PRO A 467 8.18 -13.06 -23.03
C PRO A 467 8.35 -14.08 -24.17
N LEU A 468 7.89 -15.32 -23.96
CA LEU A 468 7.85 -16.40 -24.95
C LEU A 468 6.88 -16.14 -26.12
N TRP A 469 5.75 -15.46 -25.91
CA TRP A 469 4.80 -15.12 -26.99
C TRP A 469 5.39 -14.12 -27.98
N LYS A 470 6.35 -13.30 -27.53
CA LYS A 470 7.12 -12.42 -28.41
C LYS A 470 7.79 -13.22 -29.53
N CYS A 471 8.22 -14.46 -29.29
CA CYS A 471 8.84 -15.31 -30.33
C CYS A 471 7.90 -15.63 -31.49
N VAL A 472 6.58 -15.77 -31.26
CA VAL A 472 5.60 -16.02 -32.32
C VAL A 472 5.25 -14.72 -33.05
N TRP A 473 4.97 -13.65 -32.32
CA TRP A 473 4.46 -12.39 -32.91
C TRP A 473 5.54 -11.54 -33.58
N SER A 474 6.80 -11.66 -33.17
CA SER A 474 7.93 -10.96 -33.80
C SER A 474 8.70 -11.81 -34.83
N ALA A 475 8.23 -13.03 -35.13
CA ALA A 475 8.84 -13.85 -36.16
C ALA A 475 8.70 -13.19 -37.55
N PRO A 476 9.72 -13.26 -38.43
CA PRO A 476 9.72 -12.67 -39.77
C PRO A 476 8.90 -13.52 -40.76
N VAL A 477 7.62 -13.69 -40.46
CA VAL A 477 6.66 -14.46 -41.26
C VAL A 477 5.36 -13.66 -41.41
N PRO A 478 4.53 -13.92 -42.44
CA PRO A 478 3.30 -13.18 -42.65
C PRO A 478 2.32 -13.38 -41.49
N ASN A 479 1.44 -12.40 -41.24
CA ASN A 479 0.48 -12.43 -40.12
C ASN A 479 -0.37 -13.71 -40.10
N LYS A 480 -0.75 -14.27 -41.24
CA LYS A 480 -1.48 -15.55 -41.32
C LYS A 480 -0.70 -16.72 -40.69
N VAL A 481 0.62 -16.72 -40.83
CA VAL A 481 1.52 -17.75 -40.28
C VAL A 481 1.73 -17.52 -38.79
N ARG A 482 1.80 -16.26 -38.33
CA ARG A 482 1.83 -15.92 -36.89
C ARG A 482 0.56 -16.38 -36.18
N ILE A 483 -0.61 -16.10 -36.76
CA ILE A 483 -1.91 -16.56 -36.25
C ILE A 483 -1.96 -18.09 -36.20
N PHE A 484 -1.46 -18.76 -37.24
CA PHE A 484 -1.33 -20.21 -37.23
C PHE A 484 -0.41 -20.71 -36.11
N GLY A 485 0.78 -20.12 -35.95
CA GLY A 485 1.72 -20.47 -34.88
C GLY A 485 1.13 -20.32 -33.49
N TRP A 486 0.36 -19.26 -33.26
CA TRP A 486 -0.40 -19.06 -32.03
C TRP A 486 -1.44 -20.19 -31.82
N ARG A 487 -2.19 -20.58 -32.86
CA ARG A 487 -3.14 -21.70 -32.77
C ARG A 487 -2.47 -23.04 -32.47
N VAL A 488 -1.27 -23.29 -32.99
CA VAL A 488 -0.49 -24.50 -32.67
C VAL A 488 -0.02 -24.48 -31.22
N ALA A 489 0.55 -23.36 -30.76
CA ALA A 489 1.06 -23.21 -29.40
C ALA A 489 -0.04 -23.33 -28.34
N SER A 490 -1.25 -22.83 -28.63
CA SER A 490 -2.40 -22.92 -27.74
C SER A 490 -3.24 -24.20 -27.92
N ASP A 491 -2.76 -25.18 -28.70
CA ASP A 491 -3.48 -26.41 -29.05
C ASP A 491 -4.94 -26.17 -29.51
N ASN A 492 -5.14 -25.19 -30.38
CA ASN A 492 -6.46 -24.73 -30.85
C ASN A 492 -6.77 -25.13 -32.31
N LEU A 493 -5.93 -25.97 -32.91
CA LEU A 493 -6.18 -26.50 -34.25
C LEU A 493 -7.31 -27.55 -34.23
N PRO A 494 -8.08 -27.71 -35.31
CA PRO A 494 -9.14 -28.72 -35.43
C PRO A 494 -8.56 -30.12 -35.68
N THR A 495 -7.68 -30.58 -34.79
CA THR A 495 -7.11 -31.93 -34.80
C THR A 495 -8.11 -32.96 -34.26
N GLN A 496 -7.89 -34.26 -34.50
CA GLN A 496 -8.80 -35.29 -33.98
C GLN A 496 -8.92 -35.26 -32.46
N ASP A 497 -7.83 -35.00 -31.74
CA ASP A 497 -7.88 -34.86 -30.28
C ASP A 497 -8.78 -33.70 -29.82
N ASN A 498 -8.70 -32.56 -30.49
CA ASN A 498 -9.55 -31.41 -30.16
C ASN A 498 -11.01 -31.57 -30.62
N LYS A 499 -11.25 -32.26 -31.73
CA LYS A 499 -12.60 -32.63 -32.16
C LYS A 499 -13.25 -33.61 -31.17
N CYS A 500 -12.50 -34.60 -30.69
CA CYS A 500 -12.96 -35.56 -29.70
C CYS A 500 -13.30 -34.87 -28.36
N LYS A 501 -12.44 -33.97 -27.87
CA LYS A 501 -12.72 -33.12 -26.68
C LYS A 501 -13.99 -32.28 -26.83
N ARG A 502 -14.33 -31.88 -28.06
CA ARG A 502 -15.54 -31.10 -28.39
C ARG A 502 -16.72 -31.97 -28.80
N THR A 503 -16.64 -33.29 -28.58
CA THR A 503 -17.69 -34.26 -28.91
C THR A 503 -18.09 -34.29 -30.40
N LEU A 504 -17.21 -33.81 -31.29
CA LEU A 504 -17.44 -33.81 -32.75
C LEU A 504 -17.01 -35.12 -33.42
N GLU A 505 -16.13 -35.88 -32.77
CA GLU A 505 -15.59 -37.16 -33.26
C GLU A 505 -15.48 -38.14 -32.08
N HIS A 506 -15.54 -39.44 -32.36
CA HIS A 506 -15.52 -40.50 -31.33
C HIS A 506 -14.12 -41.05 -31.05
N SER A 507 -13.13 -40.72 -31.89
CA SER A 507 -11.76 -41.18 -31.76
C SER A 507 -10.80 -40.00 -31.93
N ASN A 508 -9.80 -39.93 -31.06
CA ASN A 508 -8.71 -38.96 -31.18
C ASN A 508 -7.53 -39.47 -32.00
N ILE A 509 -7.58 -40.70 -32.53
CA ILE A 509 -6.48 -41.32 -33.28
C ILE A 509 -6.27 -40.60 -34.62
N CYS A 510 -5.01 -40.34 -34.97
CA CYS A 510 -4.63 -39.72 -36.23
C CYS A 510 -5.03 -40.59 -37.43
N THR A 511 -5.86 -40.05 -38.32
CA THR A 511 -6.34 -40.76 -39.52
C THR A 511 -5.29 -40.91 -40.62
N ILE A 512 -4.12 -40.27 -40.47
CA ILE A 512 -3.02 -40.35 -41.44
C ILE A 512 -2.05 -41.48 -41.10
N CYS A 513 -1.65 -41.62 -39.83
CA CYS A 513 -0.69 -42.64 -39.43
C CYS A 513 -1.33 -43.80 -38.65
N GLY A 514 -2.51 -43.61 -38.06
CA GLY A 514 -3.22 -44.64 -37.30
C GLY A 514 -2.57 -45.06 -35.97
N THR A 515 -1.48 -44.42 -35.53
CA THR A 515 -0.66 -44.92 -34.42
C THR A 515 -0.84 -44.19 -33.09
N GLU A 516 -1.14 -42.88 -33.11
CA GLU A 516 -1.18 -42.03 -31.91
C GLU A 516 -2.36 -41.04 -31.99
N ALA A 517 -2.70 -40.41 -30.86
CA ALA A 517 -3.69 -39.34 -30.82
C ALA A 517 -3.19 -38.08 -31.58
N GLU A 518 -4.03 -37.50 -32.44
CA GLU A 518 -3.70 -36.29 -33.22
C GLU A 518 -3.92 -35.03 -32.37
N ASN A 519 -2.93 -34.64 -31.57
CA ASN A 519 -2.84 -33.28 -31.00
C ASN A 519 -2.06 -32.34 -31.95
N SER A 520 -1.98 -31.04 -31.62
CA SER A 520 -1.29 -30.07 -32.50
C SER A 520 0.19 -30.39 -32.72
N PHE A 521 0.88 -31.01 -31.75
CA PHE A 521 2.25 -31.48 -31.91
C PHE A 521 2.34 -32.65 -32.88
N HIS A 522 1.52 -33.68 -32.71
CA HIS A 522 1.50 -34.82 -33.62
C HIS A 522 1.16 -34.37 -35.05
N ALA A 523 0.15 -33.53 -35.23
CA ALA A 523 -0.26 -33.05 -36.55
C ALA A 523 0.84 -32.26 -37.30
N THR A 524 1.64 -31.48 -36.57
CA THR A 524 2.63 -30.56 -37.18
C THR A 524 4.09 -31.02 -37.09
N VAL A 525 4.39 -31.97 -36.20
CA VAL A 525 5.75 -32.47 -35.93
C VAL A 525 5.84 -33.99 -35.99
N GLY A 526 4.92 -34.70 -35.33
CA GLY A 526 5.03 -36.15 -35.09
C GLY A 526 4.58 -37.05 -36.25
N CYS A 527 3.65 -36.58 -37.08
CA CYS A 527 3.02 -37.36 -38.15
C CYS A 527 3.98 -37.64 -39.33
N THR A 528 3.70 -38.67 -40.12
CA THR A 528 4.57 -39.18 -41.19
C THR A 528 4.96 -38.12 -42.22
N LYS A 529 4.00 -37.36 -42.76
CA LYS A 529 4.30 -36.26 -43.71
C LYS A 529 5.01 -35.07 -43.04
N ALA A 530 4.73 -34.79 -41.76
CA ALA A 530 5.40 -33.73 -41.00
C ALA A 530 6.89 -34.06 -40.76
N LYS A 531 7.19 -35.33 -40.42
CA LYS A 531 8.56 -35.85 -40.34
C LYS A 531 9.27 -35.80 -41.70
N ALA A 532 8.60 -36.22 -42.77
CA ALA A 532 9.17 -36.24 -44.12
C ALA A 532 9.55 -34.83 -44.62
N ILE A 533 8.66 -33.83 -44.51
CA ILE A 533 8.98 -32.46 -44.94
C ILE A 533 10.07 -31.83 -44.07
N ARG A 534 10.08 -32.08 -42.75
CA ARG A 534 11.14 -31.59 -41.86
C ARG A 534 12.51 -32.18 -42.21
N LYS A 535 12.57 -33.49 -42.50
CA LYS A 535 13.80 -34.17 -42.94
C LYS A 535 14.37 -33.57 -44.22
N GLU A 536 13.52 -33.29 -45.21
CA GLU A 536 13.96 -32.67 -46.47
C GLU A 536 14.33 -31.19 -46.30
N MET A 537 13.60 -30.44 -45.48
CA MET A 537 13.91 -29.03 -45.21
C MET A 537 15.19 -28.84 -44.40
N ARG A 538 15.61 -29.81 -43.57
CA ARG A 538 16.93 -29.77 -42.90
C ARG A 538 18.11 -29.77 -43.84
N LYS A 539 17.94 -30.24 -45.09
CA LYS A 539 18.99 -30.16 -46.13
C LYS A 539 19.14 -28.75 -46.69
N VAL A 540 18.20 -27.84 -46.38
CA VAL A 540 18.05 -26.52 -47.02
C VAL A 540 18.13 -25.39 -45.99
N TRP A 541 17.49 -25.55 -44.82
CA TRP A 541 17.46 -24.57 -43.74
C TRP A 541 18.20 -25.08 -42.51
N ASN A 542 18.84 -24.17 -41.79
CA ASN A 542 19.33 -24.44 -40.44
C ASN A 542 18.13 -24.60 -39.50
N LEU A 543 17.75 -25.85 -39.24
CA LEU A 543 16.67 -26.18 -38.30
C LEU A 543 17.28 -26.85 -37.06
N PRO A 544 16.61 -26.76 -35.90
CA PRO A 544 17.06 -27.45 -34.69
C PRO A 544 17.23 -28.97 -34.90
N ILE A 545 18.12 -29.56 -34.11
CA ILE A 545 18.34 -31.01 -34.09
C ILE A 545 17.04 -31.77 -33.76
N GLU A 546 16.90 -33.04 -34.16
CA GLU A 546 15.63 -33.76 -34.02
C GLU A 546 15.18 -33.90 -32.56
N GLU A 547 16.14 -34.01 -31.64
CA GLU A 547 15.91 -34.15 -30.20
C GLU A 547 15.23 -32.92 -29.59
N GLU A 548 15.37 -31.74 -30.22
CA GLU A 548 14.70 -30.52 -29.80
C GLU A 548 13.23 -30.47 -30.23
N PHE A 549 12.85 -31.18 -31.30
CA PHE A 549 11.46 -31.34 -31.73
C PHE A 549 10.73 -32.41 -30.91
N ARG A 550 10.77 -32.26 -29.58
CA ARG A 550 10.12 -33.16 -28.62
C ARG A 550 8.92 -32.50 -27.96
N PHE A 551 7.93 -33.31 -27.60
CA PHE A 551 6.76 -32.82 -26.87
C PHE A 551 7.11 -32.63 -25.39
N THR A 552 7.29 -31.39 -24.95
CA THR A 552 7.57 -31.05 -23.54
C THR A 552 6.34 -30.60 -22.75
N GLY A 553 5.13 -30.95 -23.21
CA GLY A 553 3.86 -30.47 -22.67
C GLY A 553 3.25 -29.32 -23.48
N ARG A 554 2.27 -28.62 -22.90
CA ARG A 554 1.44 -27.61 -23.62
C ARG A 554 2.26 -26.48 -24.25
N ASP A 555 3.36 -26.08 -23.61
CA ASP A 555 4.21 -24.96 -24.05
C ASP A 555 5.35 -25.36 -24.99
N TRP A 556 5.36 -26.60 -25.54
CA TRP A 556 6.48 -27.14 -26.32
C TRP A 556 6.96 -26.22 -27.46
N LEU A 557 6.04 -25.59 -28.20
CA LEU A 557 6.41 -24.73 -29.33
C LEU A 557 7.07 -23.43 -28.84
N LEU A 558 6.60 -22.87 -27.74
CA LEU A 558 7.16 -21.65 -27.17
C LEU A 558 8.55 -21.90 -26.57
N VAL A 559 8.75 -23.05 -25.92
CA VAL A 559 10.04 -23.49 -25.38
C VAL A 559 11.04 -23.80 -26.50
N LEU A 560 10.58 -24.32 -27.64
CA LEU A 560 11.42 -24.52 -28.82
C LEU A 560 11.82 -23.17 -29.41
N LEU A 561 10.87 -22.28 -29.70
CA LEU A 561 11.13 -21.00 -30.36
C LEU A 561 12.00 -20.05 -29.52
N SER A 562 11.93 -20.10 -28.20
CA SER A 562 12.73 -19.23 -27.32
C SER A 562 14.23 -19.47 -27.40
N LYS A 563 14.65 -20.64 -27.89
CA LYS A 563 16.07 -21.00 -28.06
C LYS A 563 16.63 -20.62 -29.42
N LEU A 564 15.78 -20.13 -30.33
CA LEU A 564 16.12 -19.93 -31.74
C LEU A 564 16.29 -18.45 -32.09
N SER A 565 17.11 -18.18 -33.11
CA SER A 565 17.21 -16.85 -33.71
C SER A 565 15.91 -16.46 -34.41
N LYS A 566 15.73 -15.17 -34.73
CA LYS A 566 14.51 -14.67 -35.40
C LYS A 566 14.25 -15.35 -36.75
N VAL A 567 15.30 -15.62 -37.51
CA VAL A 567 15.22 -16.28 -38.81
C VAL A 567 14.79 -17.74 -38.64
N GLU A 568 15.40 -18.45 -37.69
CA GLU A 568 15.05 -19.84 -37.37
C GLU A 568 13.63 -19.97 -36.81
N GLN A 569 13.18 -19.02 -35.98
CA GLN A 569 11.78 -18.93 -35.53
C GLN A 569 10.83 -18.86 -36.73
N GLY A 570 11.17 -18.05 -37.74
CA GLY A 570 10.40 -17.94 -38.98
C GLY A 570 10.37 -19.24 -39.79
N HIS A 571 11.52 -19.89 -39.96
CA HIS A 571 11.63 -21.18 -40.66
C HIS A 571 10.82 -22.28 -39.97
N VAL A 572 10.89 -22.39 -38.65
CA VAL A 572 10.11 -23.37 -37.88
C VAL A 572 8.61 -23.10 -38.05
N LEU A 573 8.15 -21.86 -37.93
CA LEU A 573 6.73 -21.54 -38.10
C LEU A 573 6.20 -21.81 -39.51
N LEU A 574 6.98 -21.49 -40.54
CA LEU A 574 6.65 -21.81 -41.95
C LEU A 574 6.60 -23.32 -42.19
N LEU A 575 7.55 -24.07 -41.62
CA LEU A 575 7.60 -25.52 -41.70
C LEU A 575 6.35 -26.15 -41.09
N LEU A 576 5.98 -25.76 -39.86
CA LEU A 576 4.78 -26.28 -39.19
C LEU A 576 3.51 -25.91 -39.96
N TRP A 577 3.46 -24.69 -40.53
CA TRP A 577 2.33 -24.25 -41.36
C TRP A 577 2.18 -25.10 -42.62
N ARG A 578 3.30 -25.46 -43.26
CA ARG A 578 3.27 -26.33 -44.44
C ARG A 578 2.98 -27.79 -44.08
N ALA A 579 3.44 -28.28 -42.93
CA ALA A 579 3.07 -29.59 -42.42
C ALA A 579 1.55 -29.68 -42.19
N TRP A 580 0.94 -28.63 -41.62
CA TRP A 580 -0.51 -28.53 -41.46
C TRP A 580 -1.26 -28.49 -42.80
N PHE A 581 -0.73 -27.78 -43.80
CA PHE A 581 -1.27 -27.79 -45.15
C PHE A 581 -1.28 -29.21 -45.73
N LEU A 582 -0.16 -29.94 -45.64
CA LEU A 582 -0.06 -31.32 -46.13
C LEU A 582 -1.03 -32.27 -45.42
N ARG A 583 -1.26 -32.07 -44.11
CA ARG A 583 -2.29 -32.79 -43.36
C ARG A 583 -3.68 -32.52 -43.89
N ASN A 584 -4.02 -31.25 -44.14
CA ASN A 584 -5.35 -30.88 -44.65
C ASN A 584 -5.59 -31.36 -46.07
N ASP A 585 -4.56 -31.35 -46.92
CA ASP A 585 -4.64 -31.91 -48.28
C ASP A 585 -5.03 -33.40 -48.26
N ILE A 586 -4.52 -34.18 -47.30
CA ILE A 586 -4.89 -35.60 -47.15
C ILE A 586 -6.31 -35.77 -46.61
N ILE A 587 -6.70 -34.96 -45.62
CA ILE A 587 -7.95 -35.20 -44.88
C ILE A 587 -9.17 -34.56 -45.56
N HIS A 588 -8.97 -33.45 -46.26
CA HIS A 588 -10.07 -32.64 -46.80
C HIS A 588 -10.01 -32.46 -48.32
N ASP A 589 -8.93 -32.86 -48.98
CA ASP A 589 -8.73 -32.71 -50.42
C ASP A 589 -8.27 -34.06 -51.03
N LYS A 590 -7.56 -34.01 -52.16
CA LYS A 590 -7.14 -35.19 -52.93
C LYS A 590 -5.89 -35.90 -52.40
N GLY A 591 -5.20 -35.37 -51.39
CA GLY A 591 -3.98 -35.96 -50.82
C GLY A 591 -2.75 -35.99 -51.75
N THR A 592 -2.83 -35.31 -52.90
CA THR A 592 -1.82 -35.35 -53.98
C THR A 592 -0.60 -34.47 -53.75
N ALA A 593 -0.59 -33.63 -52.72
CA ALA A 593 0.52 -32.71 -52.48
C ALA A 593 1.82 -33.48 -52.13
N MET A 594 2.84 -33.25 -52.96
CA MET A 594 4.15 -33.89 -52.81
C MET A 594 5.06 -33.12 -51.84
N ILE A 595 5.93 -33.85 -51.14
CA ILE A 595 6.94 -33.25 -50.26
C ILE A 595 7.91 -32.37 -51.05
N LYS A 596 8.38 -32.83 -52.22
CA LYS A 596 9.30 -32.09 -53.09
C LYS A 596 8.74 -30.72 -53.51
N GLN A 597 7.48 -30.66 -53.92
CA GLN A 597 6.80 -29.41 -54.28
C GLN A 597 6.64 -28.48 -53.07
N SER A 598 6.41 -29.05 -51.89
CA SER A 598 6.27 -28.29 -50.64
C SER A 598 7.60 -27.70 -50.16
N VAL A 599 8.71 -28.41 -50.37
CA VAL A 599 10.07 -27.90 -50.13
C VAL A 599 10.36 -26.72 -51.04
N GLU A 600 10.05 -26.83 -52.32
CA GLU A 600 10.30 -25.74 -53.28
C GLU A 600 9.44 -24.51 -52.99
N PHE A 601 8.17 -24.71 -52.65
CA PHE A 601 7.28 -23.64 -52.17
C PHE A 601 7.84 -22.93 -50.93
N LEU A 602 8.36 -23.67 -49.95
CA LEU A 602 8.89 -23.06 -48.73
C LEU A 602 10.13 -22.20 -49.01
N LYS A 603 11.02 -22.64 -49.90
CA LYS A 603 12.19 -21.85 -50.33
C LYS A 603 11.77 -20.53 -50.96
N SER A 604 10.90 -20.58 -51.98
CA SER A 604 10.46 -19.37 -52.68
C SER A 604 9.70 -18.43 -51.74
N TYR A 605 8.83 -18.97 -50.90
CA TYR A 605 7.99 -18.19 -50.01
C TYR A 605 8.80 -17.49 -48.89
N ALA A 606 9.86 -18.11 -48.37
CA ALA A 606 10.73 -17.48 -47.37
C ALA A 606 11.56 -16.31 -47.94
N LEU A 607 12.02 -16.44 -49.19
CA LEU A 607 12.72 -15.37 -49.92
C LEU A 607 11.80 -14.17 -50.19
N GLU A 608 10.58 -14.43 -50.67
CA GLU A 608 9.57 -13.40 -50.93
C GLU A 608 9.10 -12.68 -49.64
N THR A 609 8.99 -13.42 -48.54
CA THR A 609 8.57 -12.84 -47.26
C THR A 609 9.66 -11.93 -46.66
N SER A 610 10.93 -12.32 -46.79
CA SER A 610 12.07 -11.53 -46.27
C SER A 610 12.22 -10.17 -46.96
N SER A 611 11.76 -10.05 -48.22
CA SER A 611 11.81 -8.83 -49.02
C SER A 611 10.56 -7.92 -48.89
N SER A 612 9.45 -8.43 -48.35
CA SER A 612 8.14 -7.74 -48.33
C SER A 612 7.65 -7.29 -46.94
N LEU A 613 8.37 -7.63 -45.86
CA LEU A 613 8.02 -7.28 -44.47
C LEU A 613 8.14 -5.77 -44.10
N GLY A 614 8.36 -4.88 -45.07
CA GLY A 614 8.35 -3.42 -44.91
C GLY A 614 7.06 -2.71 -45.34
N LYS A 615 6.05 -3.42 -45.87
CA LYS A 615 4.77 -2.81 -46.31
C LYS A 615 3.58 -3.66 -45.91
N ASP A 616 2.99 -3.37 -44.75
CA ASP A 616 1.67 -3.88 -44.36
C ASP A 616 0.60 -3.40 -45.36
N LYS A 617 0.10 -4.30 -46.20
CA LYS A 617 -1.14 -4.09 -46.98
C LYS A 617 -2.21 -5.09 -46.54
N GLY A 618 -3.07 -4.64 -45.62
CA GLY A 618 -4.43 -5.14 -45.51
C GLY A 618 -5.28 -4.61 -46.66
N LYS A 619 -6.04 -5.50 -47.30
CA LYS A 619 -6.93 -5.24 -48.44
C LYS A 619 -7.95 -4.14 -48.13
N ASN A 620 -8.05 -3.14 -49.02
CA ASN A 620 -9.28 -2.41 -49.30
C ASN A 620 -9.40 -2.24 -50.81
N VAL A 621 -10.55 -2.62 -51.37
CA VAL A 621 -10.95 -2.40 -52.77
C VAL A 621 -11.87 -1.18 -52.81
N ALA A 622 -11.75 -0.43 -53.91
CA ALA A 622 -12.63 0.61 -54.46
C ALA A 622 -12.18 2.09 -54.30
N LEU A 623 -11.36 2.50 -55.27
CA LEU A 623 -11.45 3.70 -56.13
C LEU A 623 -11.92 5.02 -55.51
N SER A 624 -11.01 5.99 -55.43
CA SER A 624 -11.17 7.34 -56.00
C SER A 624 -9.80 8.03 -56.08
N SER A 625 -9.47 8.51 -57.27
CA SER A 625 -8.19 9.10 -57.67
C SER A 625 -7.84 10.35 -56.87
N GLY A 626 -6.58 10.43 -56.42
CA GLY A 626 -5.97 11.62 -55.86
C GLY A 626 -4.46 11.53 -56.03
N SER A 627 -3.97 12.05 -57.15
CA SER A 627 -2.55 12.20 -57.45
C SER A 627 -1.90 13.12 -56.41
N HIS A 628 -1.04 12.57 -55.54
CA HIS A 628 -0.01 13.37 -54.89
C HIS A 628 1.31 12.60 -54.80
N THR A 629 2.19 13.01 -55.71
CA THR A 629 3.65 12.95 -55.73
C THR A 629 4.34 12.43 -54.46
N ASN A 630 5.20 11.43 -54.67
CA ASN A 630 6.26 11.03 -53.76
C ASN A 630 7.17 12.23 -53.45
N ARG A 631 6.99 12.86 -52.28
CA ARG A 631 8.07 13.54 -51.59
C ARG A 631 8.53 12.64 -50.45
N CYS A 632 9.79 12.23 -50.54
CA CYS A 632 10.54 11.65 -49.43
C CYS A 632 10.47 12.66 -48.26
N LYS A 633 9.59 12.41 -47.28
CA LYS A 633 9.57 13.22 -46.06
C LYS A 633 10.77 12.78 -45.25
N GLN A 634 11.84 13.58 -45.31
CA GLN A 634 12.77 13.68 -44.21
C GLN A 634 11.92 13.88 -42.94
N ASN A 635 12.03 12.95 -41.98
CA ASN A 635 11.44 13.14 -40.67
C ASN A 635 12.21 14.28 -39.99
N PHE A 636 11.80 15.52 -40.25
CA PHE A 636 12.09 16.60 -39.33
C PHE A 636 11.39 16.24 -38.02
N GLU A 637 12.16 15.96 -36.96
CA GLU A 637 11.60 15.85 -35.61
C GLU A 637 10.81 17.13 -35.32
N LYS A 638 9.50 16.99 -35.10
CA LYS A 638 8.66 18.13 -34.76
C LYS A 638 9.09 18.63 -33.39
N THR A 639 9.51 19.88 -33.32
CA THR A 639 9.80 20.61 -32.08
C THR A 639 8.51 21.23 -31.54
N TRP A 640 8.54 21.71 -30.30
CA TRP A 640 7.41 22.44 -29.72
C TRP A 640 7.14 23.73 -30.51
N VAL A 641 5.86 24.05 -30.73
CA VAL A 641 5.45 25.24 -31.49
C VAL A 641 4.53 26.11 -30.63
N LYS A 642 4.79 27.42 -30.66
CA LYS A 642 4.02 28.45 -29.95
C LYS A 642 2.52 28.36 -30.27
N PRO A 643 1.63 28.59 -29.29
CA PRO A 643 0.19 28.60 -29.52
C PRO A 643 -0.25 29.82 -30.34
N ARG A 644 -1.48 29.75 -30.86
CA ARG A 644 -2.13 30.89 -31.53
C ARG A 644 -2.41 32.02 -30.54
N ARG A 645 -2.67 33.22 -31.07
CA ARG A 645 -3.03 34.39 -30.27
C ARG A 645 -4.25 34.11 -29.37
N GLY A 646 -4.18 34.50 -28.10
CA GLY A 646 -5.20 34.28 -27.09
C GLY A 646 -5.26 32.86 -26.50
N CYS A 647 -4.29 32.00 -26.84
CA CYS A 647 -4.20 30.63 -26.36
C CYS A 647 -2.91 30.39 -25.57
N THR A 648 -3.02 29.62 -24.50
CA THR A 648 -1.90 29.10 -23.70
C THR A 648 -1.78 27.59 -23.89
N LYS A 649 -0.56 27.12 -24.11
CA LYS A 649 -0.23 25.69 -24.14
C LYS A 649 0.33 25.25 -22.80
N VAL A 650 -0.16 24.13 -22.30
CA VAL A 650 0.23 23.57 -21.01
C VAL A 650 0.79 22.18 -21.25
N ASN A 651 2.11 22.07 -21.23
CA ASN A 651 2.80 20.81 -21.38
C ASN A 651 2.89 20.11 -20.03
N VAL A 652 2.47 18.86 -19.98
CA VAL A 652 2.44 18.04 -18.77
C VAL A 652 3.13 16.70 -19.02
N ASP A 653 3.82 16.18 -18.01
CA ASP A 653 4.50 14.89 -18.04
C ASP A 653 4.56 14.28 -16.64
N ALA A 654 4.73 12.97 -16.56
CA ALA A 654 4.97 12.30 -15.30
C ALA A 654 6.16 11.34 -15.33
N SER A 655 6.89 11.27 -14.21
CA SER A 655 7.97 10.30 -14.02
C SER A 655 7.56 9.27 -12.97
N TYR A 656 7.30 8.03 -13.39
CA TYR A 656 6.84 6.94 -12.53
C TYR A 656 7.94 5.90 -12.25
N ILE A 657 8.03 5.42 -11.01
CA ILE A 657 8.87 4.29 -10.61
C ILE A 657 7.95 3.21 -10.03
N GLN A 658 7.97 2.03 -10.66
CA GLN A 658 7.18 0.89 -10.23
C GLN A 658 7.63 0.36 -8.85
N ASP A 659 8.93 0.36 -8.60
CA ASP A 659 9.52 -0.01 -7.32
C ASP A 659 9.32 1.13 -6.30
N GLY A 660 8.18 1.09 -5.58
CA GLY A 660 7.86 2.02 -4.49
C GLY A 660 6.61 2.87 -4.69
N ASN A 661 5.87 2.70 -5.78
CA ASN A 661 4.64 3.47 -6.08
C ASN A 661 4.82 4.99 -6.04
N GLN A 662 6.02 5.47 -6.37
CA GLN A 662 6.33 6.90 -6.40
C GLN A 662 6.26 7.43 -7.83
N ALA A 663 5.68 8.60 -7.96
CA ALA A 663 5.74 9.37 -9.19
C ALA A 663 6.03 10.84 -8.93
N SER A 664 6.33 11.57 -9.98
CA SER A 664 6.38 13.03 -9.98
C SER A 664 5.65 13.56 -11.21
N VAL A 665 5.16 14.78 -11.10
CA VAL A 665 4.48 15.54 -12.14
C VAL A 665 5.34 16.73 -12.50
N GLY A 666 5.43 17.03 -13.80
CA GLY A 666 5.99 18.27 -14.34
C GLY A 666 4.95 18.99 -15.18
N VAL A 667 4.81 20.30 -14.97
CA VAL A 667 3.90 21.18 -15.70
C VAL A 667 4.64 22.42 -16.15
N VAL A 668 4.42 22.85 -17.39
CA VAL A 668 4.86 24.17 -17.87
C VAL A 668 3.80 24.78 -18.78
N ALA A 669 3.36 25.99 -18.46
CA ALA A 669 2.39 26.76 -19.22
C ALA A 669 3.11 27.90 -19.97
N ARG A 670 2.86 28.01 -21.28
CA ARG A 670 3.47 28.99 -22.18
C ARG A 670 2.42 29.72 -23.02
N ASP A 671 2.54 31.04 -23.12
CA ASP A 671 1.61 31.92 -23.81
C ASP A 671 1.85 32.00 -25.34
N GLU A 672 1.09 32.88 -26.01
CA GLU A 672 1.19 33.16 -27.44
C GLU A 672 2.57 33.66 -27.90
N LYS A 673 3.37 34.25 -27.01
CA LYS A 673 4.74 34.70 -27.30
C LYS A 673 5.77 33.60 -27.06
N GLY A 674 5.36 32.50 -26.43
CA GLY A 674 6.22 31.44 -25.94
C GLY A 674 6.87 31.79 -24.59
N GLU A 675 6.41 32.83 -23.92
CA GLU A 675 6.85 33.19 -22.58
C GLU A 675 6.21 32.24 -21.56
N VAL A 676 6.94 31.90 -20.51
CA VAL A 676 6.47 31.00 -19.47
C VAL A 676 5.49 31.76 -18.58
N CYS A 677 4.23 31.32 -18.51
CA CYS A 677 3.26 31.86 -17.57
C CYS A 677 3.54 31.33 -16.16
N PHE A 678 3.73 30.02 -16.06
CA PHE A 678 4.13 29.33 -14.84
C PHE A 678 4.73 27.96 -15.16
N SER A 679 5.47 27.41 -14.20
CA SER A 679 5.80 25.98 -14.17
C SER A 679 5.58 25.42 -12.77
N ALA A 680 5.35 24.11 -12.70
CA ALA A 680 5.12 23.43 -11.44
C ALA A 680 5.72 22.03 -11.47
N ALA A 681 6.11 21.56 -10.29
CA ALA A 681 6.55 20.21 -10.08
C ALA A 681 5.97 19.68 -8.77
N ARG A 682 5.41 18.47 -8.79
CA ARG A 682 4.77 17.84 -7.63
C ARG A 682 5.23 16.40 -7.48
N LEU A 683 5.37 15.95 -6.24
CA LEU A 683 5.61 14.55 -5.89
C LEU A 683 4.29 13.83 -5.62
N LEU A 684 4.16 12.63 -6.19
CA LEU A 684 3.11 11.66 -5.95
C LEU A 684 3.69 10.53 -5.10
N LEU A 685 3.32 10.51 -3.82
CA LEU A 685 3.85 9.53 -2.86
C LEU A 685 3.12 8.18 -2.90
N ASP A 686 2.02 8.09 -3.65
CA ASP A 686 1.20 6.89 -3.76
C ASP A 686 0.46 6.91 -5.10
N CYS A 687 1.09 6.32 -6.11
CA CYS A 687 0.62 6.20 -7.49
C CYS A 687 0.74 4.73 -7.93
N SER A 688 -0.35 4.16 -8.45
CA SER A 688 -0.46 2.73 -8.76
C SER A 688 0.00 2.37 -10.17
N SER A 689 0.12 3.35 -11.08
CA SER A 689 0.54 3.10 -12.46
C SER A 689 1.09 4.35 -13.15
N ALA A 690 1.90 4.14 -14.20
CA ALA A 690 2.35 5.24 -15.05
C ALA A 690 1.19 6.05 -15.65
N VAL A 691 0.08 5.39 -16.05
CA VAL A 691 -1.08 6.08 -16.63
C VAL A 691 -1.80 6.96 -15.59
N GLU A 692 -1.86 6.53 -14.33
CA GLU A 692 -2.38 7.36 -13.24
C GLU A 692 -1.52 8.61 -13.04
N ALA A 693 -0.19 8.46 -13.05
CA ALA A 693 0.73 9.58 -12.91
C ALA A 693 0.53 10.62 -14.04
N GLU A 694 0.33 10.16 -15.27
CA GLU A 694 0.04 11.02 -16.43
C GLU A 694 -1.31 11.73 -16.29
N LEU A 695 -2.34 11.06 -15.76
CA LEU A 695 -3.63 11.68 -15.48
C LEU A 695 -3.54 12.73 -14.36
N GLU A 696 -2.75 12.47 -13.31
CA GLU A 696 -2.42 13.45 -12.26
C GLU A 696 -1.72 14.68 -12.83
N ALA A 697 -0.81 14.48 -13.80
CA ALA A 697 -0.14 15.58 -14.49
C ALA A 697 -1.11 16.44 -15.30
N ILE A 698 -2.05 15.82 -16.03
CA ILE A 698 -3.12 16.53 -16.75
C ILE A 698 -4.01 17.30 -15.77
N LYS A 699 -4.47 16.66 -14.68
CA LYS A 699 -5.32 17.29 -13.67
C LYS A 699 -4.65 18.52 -13.06
N ASP A 700 -3.38 18.42 -12.69
CA ASP A 700 -2.60 19.54 -12.15
C ASP A 700 -2.45 20.68 -13.15
N GLY A 701 -2.05 20.35 -14.38
CA GLY A 701 -1.89 21.32 -15.46
C GLY A 701 -3.16 22.13 -15.68
N LEU A 702 -4.30 21.45 -15.81
CA LEU A 702 -5.60 22.09 -15.99
C LEU A 702 -6.04 22.92 -14.78
N SER A 703 -5.85 22.40 -13.56
CA SER A 703 -6.24 23.09 -12.32
C SER A 703 -5.42 24.36 -12.09
N LEU A 704 -4.11 24.30 -12.34
CA LEU A 704 -3.24 25.47 -12.25
C LEU A 704 -3.57 26.49 -13.34
N SER A 705 -3.83 26.04 -14.56
CA SER A 705 -4.21 26.94 -15.66
C SER A 705 -5.54 27.65 -15.40
N ALA A 706 -6.52 26.99 -14.80
CA ALA A 706 -7.78 27.64 -14.40
C ALA A 706 -7.56 28.80 -13.40
N THR A 707 -6.45 28.80 -12.66
CA THR A 707 -6.13 29.84 -11.67
C THR A 707 -5.24 30.94 -12.24
N TRP A 708 -4.24 30.58 -13.06
CA TRP A 708 -3.11 31.45 -13.39
C TRP A 708 -3.08 31.92 -14.85
N VAL A 709 -3.96 31.38 -15.69
CA VAL A 709 -3.98 31.65 -17.13
C VAL A 709 -5.36 32.16 -17.55
N GLN A 710 -5.38 33.12 -18.47
CA GLN A 710 -6.59 33.65 -19.08
C GLN A 710 -6.67 33.21 -20.54
N GLY A 711 -7.88 32.86 -21.00
CA GLY A 711 -8.13 32.51 -22.40
C GLY A 711 -8.17 31.00 -22.65
N GLU A 712 -7.96 30.60 -23.90
CA GLU A 712 -8.06 29.20 -24.31
C GLU A 712 -6.84 28.38 -23.86
N VAL A 713 -7.07 27.18 -23.34
CA VAL A 713 -6.01 26.31 -22.82
C VAL A 713 -5.93 25.01 -23.62
N ILE A 714 -4.74 24.69 -24.13
CA ILE A 714 -4.45 23.42 -24.78
C ILE A 714 -3.46 22.66 -23.90
N CYS A 715 -3.92 21.62 -23.23
CA CYS A 715 -3.07 20.73 -22.45
C CYS A 715 -2.46 19.66 -23.37
N GLU A 716 -1.14 19.59 -23.41
CA GLU A 716 -0.34 18.70 -24.26
C GLU A 716 0.40 17.67 -23.39
N THR A 717 0.27 16.38 -23.72
CA THR A 717 0.99 15.26 -23.08
C THR A 717 1.47 14.29 -24.15
N ASP A 718 2.56 13.55 -23.91
CA ASP A 718 3.02 12.47 -24.80
C ASP A 718 2.40 11.09 -24.48
N CYS A 719 1.50 11.03 -23.49
CA CYS A 719 0.82 9.80 -23.10
C CYS A 719 -0.51 9.61 -23.86
N LEU A 720 -0.47 8.89 -24.99
CA LEU A 720 -1.65 8.59 -25.80
C LEU A 720 -2.74 7.86 -25.01
N ALA A 721 -2.36 7.03 -24.03
CA ALA A 721 -3.31 6.31 -23.18
C ALA A 721 -4.13 7.26 -22.29
N ALA A 722 -3.50 8.27 -21.69
CA ALA A 722 -4.18 9.27 -20.87
C ALA A 722 -5.11 10.15 -21.73
N VAL A 723 -4.63 10.62 -22.88
CA VAL A 723 -5.46 11.38 -23.85
C VAL A 723 -6.67 10.57 -24.31
N SER A 724 -6.45 9.28 -24.61
CA SER A 724 -7.54 8.40 -25.02
C SER A 724 -8.55 8.17 -23.90
N ALA A 725 -8.12 8.07 -22.64
CA ALA A 725 -9.03 7.91 -21.49
C ALA A 725 -9.90 9.16 -21.29
N VAL A 726 -9.29 10.35 -21.39
CA VAL A 726 -9.96 11.64 -21.19
C VAL A 726 -10.93 11.97 -22.34
N ASN A 727 -10.50 11.80 -23.59
CA ASN A 727 -11.29 12.22 -24.75
C ASN A 727 -12.34 11.17 -25.20
N LYS A 728 -12.30 9.94 -24.67
CA LYS A 728 -13.25 8.90 -25.08
C LYS A 728 -14.67 9.25 -24.62
N PRO A 729 -15.66 9.21 -25.55
CA PRO A 729 -17.05 9.45 -25.21
C PRO A 729 -17.61 8.31 -24.35
N GLY A 730 -18.44 8.66 -23.37
CA GLY A 730 -19.07 7.73 -22.43
C GLY A 730 -18.47 7.73 -21.02
N LYS A 731 -19.05 6.92 -20.14
CA LYS A 731 -18.62 6.77 -18.74
C LYS A 731 -17.41 5.83 -18.66
N ASP A 732 -16.35 6.29 -18.00
CA ASP A 732 -15.26 5.40 -17.59
C ASP A 732 -15.68 4.67 -16.30
N ARG A 733 -15.47 3.35 -16.26
CA ARG A 733 -15.71 2.49 -15.10
C ARG A 733 -14.41 1.84 -14.61
N SER A 734 -13.27 2.30 -15.13
CA SER A 734 -11.94 1.85 -14.72
C SER A 734 -11.65 2.19 -13.25
N GLN A 735 -10.59 1.60 -12.71
CA GLN A 735 -10.05 1.99 -11.41
C GLN A 735 -9.58 3.46 -11.39
N LEU A 736 -9.28 4.04 -12.56
CA LEU A 736 -8.86 5.44 -12.73
C LEU A 736 -10.04 6.38 -13.04
N CYS A 737 -11.28 5.90 -12.96
CA CYS A 737 -12.45 6.72 -13.30
C CYS A 737 -12.59 7.98 -12.42
N TYR A 738 -12.09 7.93 -11.18
CA TYR A 738 -12.10 9.08 -10.26
C TYR A 738 -11.36 10.28 -10.84
N ILE A 739 -10.15 10.06 -11.37
CA ILE A 739 -9.32 11.12 -11.92
C ILE A 739 -9.74 11.52 -13.33
N VAL A 740 -10.18 10.55 -14.15
CA VAL A 740 -10.71 10.84 -15.49
C VAL A 740 -11.96 11.73 -15.41
N ASN A 741 -12.83 11.50 -14.43
CA ASN A 741 -14.02 12.33 -14.23
C ASN A 741 -13.65 13.73 -13.71
N ASP A 742 -12.73 13.84 -12.75
CA ASP A 742 -12.24 15.14 -12.29
C ASP A 742 -11.65 15.98 -13.45
N ILE A 743 -10.87 15.34 -14.34
CA ILE A 743 -10.33 16.00 -15.56
C ILE A 743 -11.45 16.41 -16.50
N LYS A 744 -12.41 15.52 -16.75
CA LYS A 744 -13.57 15.83 -17.62
C LYS A 744 -14.37 17.00 -17.08
N GLU A 745 -14.60 17.09 -15.78
CA GLU A 745 -15.27 18.24 -15.16
C GLU A 745 -14.50 19.55 -15.40
N LEU A 746 -13.17 19.54 -15.24
CA LEU A 746 -12.33 20.71 -15.56
C LEU A 746 -12.46 21.12 -17.03
N LEU A 747 -12.49 20.16 -17.95
CA LEU A 747 -12.66 20.43 -19.38
C LEU A 747 -14.03 20.99 -19.74
N TYR A 748 -15.10 20.47 -19.10
CA TYR A 748 -16.46 20.93 -19.35
C TYR A 748 -16.78 22.27 -18.67
N SER A 749 -16.06 22.65 -17.62
CA SER A 749 -16.34 23.85 -16.83
C SER A 749 -16.20 25.17 -17.60
N ASP A 750 -15.27 25.26 -18.56
CA ASP A 750 -14.96 26.50 -19.30
C ASP A 750 -15.16 26.40 -20.82
N GLY A 751 -15.35 25.19 -21.38
CA GLY A 751 -15.61 24.95 -22.81
C GLY A 751 -14.49 25.40 -23.77
N ARG A 752 -13.42 26.00 -23.26
CA ARG A 752 -12.27 26.57 -23.95
C ARG A 752 -10.98 25.79 -23.65
N THR A 753 -11.11 24.57 -23.18
CA THR A 753 -9.98 23.73 -22.77
C THR A 753 -10.01 22.39 -23.47
N SER A 754 -8.84 21.93 -23.93
CA SER A 754 -8.70 20.64 -24.62
C SER A 754 -7.44 19.91 -24.18
N VAL A 755 -7.47 18.57 -24.26
CA VAL A 755 -6.30 17.71 -24.02
C VAL A 755 -5.92 17.02 -25.31
N VAL A 756 -4.66 17.15 -25.72
CA VAL A 756 -4.14 16.62 -27.00
C VAL A 756 -2.84 15.87 -26.81
N HIS A 757 -2.61 14.89 -27.68
CA HIS A 757 -1.38 14.12 -27.71
C HIS A 757 -0.31 14.81 -28.56
N VAL A 758 0.91 14.91 -28.04
CA VAL A 758 2.09 15.41 -28.75
C VAL A 758 3.21 14.36 -28.75
N THR A 759 4.21 14.51 -29.61
CA THR A 759 5.40 13.65 -29.56
C THR A 759 6.30 14.05 -28.38
N ARG A 760 7.09 13.10 -27.87
CA ARG A 760 8.05 13.37 -26.77
C ARG A 760 9.03 14.51 -27.07
N SER A 761 9.38 14.71 -28.34
CA SER A 761 10.20 15.85 -28.82
C SER A 761 9.55 17.22 -28.57
N CYS A 762 8.22 17.29 -28.51
CA CYS A 762 7.46 18.50 -28.20
C CYS A 762 7.19 18.68 -26.69
N ASN A 763 7.56 17.71 -25.85
CA ASN A 763 7.25 17.70 -24.41
C ASN A 763 8.49 17.65 -23.50
N ARG A 764 9.69 17.96 -24.03
CA ARG A 764 10.97 17.75 -23.33
C ARG A 764 11.06 18.56 -22.03
N LEU A 765 10.51 19.77 -22.03
CA LEU A 765 10.57 20.65 -20.86
C LEU A 765 9.75 20.11 -19.68
N ALA A 766 8.48 19.71 -19.91
CA ALA A 766 7.65 19.10 -18.87
C ALA A 766 8.26 17.78 -18.37
N HIS A 767 8.81 16.97 -19.28
CA HIS A 767 9.51 15.73 -18.95
C HIS A 767 10.72 15.94 -18.03
N SER A 768 11.53 16.97 -18.33
CA SER A 768 12.69 17.31 -17.51
C SER A 768 12.27 17.79 -16.12
N ILE A 769 11.23 18.63 -16.04
CA ILE A 769 10.68 19.10 -14.75
C ILE A 769 10.18 17.92 -13.91
N ALA A 770 9.44 16.97 -14.51
CA ALA A 770 9.00 15.76 -13.83
C ALA A 770 10.19 14.92 -13.34
N ALA A 771 11.20 14.69 -14.19
CA ALA A 771 12.39 13.92 -13.83
C ALA A 771 13.18 14.55 -12.67
N ILE A 772 13.28 15.88 -12.64
CA ILE A 772 13.99 16.63 -11.59
C ILE A 772 13.23 16.59 -10.27
N ALA A 773 11.90 16.78 -10.28
CA ALA A 773 11.09 16.63 -9.09
C ALA A 773 11.32 15.27 -8.42
N ARG A 774 11.44 14.21 -9.23
CA ARG A 774 11.77 12.87 -8.77
C ARG A 774 13.19 12.75 -8.22
N SER A 775 14.21 13.21 -8.95
CA SER A 775 15.62 13.05 -8.54
C SER A 775 15.98 13.85 -7.30
N CYS A 776 15.35 15.02 -7.12
CA CYS A 776 15.66 15.94 -6.04
C CYS A 776 14.63 15.88 -4.90
N ASN A 777 13.63 15.00 -4.98
CA ASN A 777 12.48 14.94 -4.08
C ASN A 777 11.90 16.34 -3.80
N SER A 778 11.75 17.14 -4.87
CA SER A 778 11.45 18.56 -4.82
C SER A 778 10.04 18.85 -5.35
N VAL A 779 9.34 19.76 -4.67
CA VAL A 779 8.04 20.29 -5.08
C VAL A 779 8.21 21.80 -5.24
N GLY A 780 7.67 22.37 -6.30
CA GLY A 780 7.80 23.80 -6.54
C GLY A 780 6.79 24.35 -7.52
N PHE A 781 6.56 25.65 -7.40
CA PHE A 781 5.76 26.44 -8.34
C PHE A 781 6.58 27.70 -8.65
N TRP A 782 6.80 27.96 -9.93
CA TRP A 782 7.55 29.10 -10.42
C TRP A 782 6.62 29.93 -11.29
N LEU A 783 6.29 31.13 -10.84
CA LEU A 783 5.47 32.08 -11.60
C LEU A 783 6.38 32.83 -12.58
N GLY A 784 6.03 32.85 -13.86
CA GLY A 784 6.81 33.53 -14.89
C GLY A 784 8.16 32.89 -15.22
N ALA A 785 8.45 31.69 -14.69
CA ALA A 785 9.78 31.08 -14.75
C ALA A 785 9.73 29.55 -14.74
N VAL A 786 10.87 28.94 -15.05
CA VAL A 786 11.15 27.50 -14.90
C VAL A 786 12.29 27.29 -13.89
N PRO A 787 12.46 26.08 -13.31
CA PRO A 787 13.62 25.79 -12.49
C PRO A 787 14.93 26.08 -13.24
N ASP A 788 15.90 26.72 -12.58
CA ASP A 788 17.18 27.16 -13.18
C ASP A 788 17.88 26.04 -13.98
N ILE A 789 17.78 24.81 -13.51
CA ILE A 789 18.38 23.62 -14.12
C ILE A 789 17.78 23.25 -15.49
N VAL A 790 16.54 23.66 -15.80
CA VAL A 790 15.88 23.43 -17.10
C VAL A 790 15.79 24.71 -17.96
N GLU A 791 16.24 25.85 -17.45
CA GLU A 791 16.27 27.10 -18.20
C GLU A 791 17.04 27.00 -19.54
N PRO A 792 18.20 26.31 -19.63
CA PRO A 792 18.88 26.12 -20.91
C PRO A 792 18.03 25.37 -21.95
N LEU A 793 17.28 24.36 -21.52
CA LEU A 793 16.39 23.58 -22.39
C LEU A 793 15.19 24.42 -22.86
N MET A 794 14.65 25.27 -21.99
CA MET A 794 13.60 26.22 -22.36
C MET A 794 14.10 27.20 -23.43
N ILE A 795 15.31 27.73 -23.27
CA ILE A 795 15.93 28.63 -24.25
C ILE A 795 16.15 27.91 -25.60
N GLU A 796 16.56 26.63 -25.60
CA GLU A 796 16.71 25.83 -26.81
C GLU A 796 15.37 25.64 -27.55
N GLU A 797 14.31 25.27 -26.84
CA GLU A 797 12.97 25.12 -27.42
C GLU A 797 12.41 26.44 -27.95
N CYS A 798 12.72 27.58 -27.32
CA CYS A 798 12.27 28.90 -27.78
C CYS A 798 13.11 29.48 -28.93
N LYS A 799 14.39 29.11 -29.07
CA LYS A 799 15.28 29.55 -30.17
C LYS A 799 14.99 28.88 -31.51
N LEU A 800 14.38 27.69 -31.51
CA LEU A 800 14.04 26.94 -32.72
C LEU A 800 12.80 27.49 -33.46
N VAL A 801 12.25 28.62 -33.03
CA VAL A 801 11.02 29.24 -33.59
C VAL A 801 11.28 30.66 -34.14
N THR A 802 12.51 30.95 -34.58
CA THR A 802 12.78 32.09 -35.45
C THR A 802 13.03 31.59 -36.87
N ASP A 803 11.96 31.54 -37.66
CA ASP A 803 11.94 31.74 -39.10
C ASP A 803 10.61 32.44 -39.46
#